data_AF-G3YGA5-F1
#
_entry.id   AF-G3YGA5-F1
#
_cell.length_a   1.000
_cell.length_b   1.000
_cell.length_c   1.000
_cell.angle_alpha   90.00
_cell.angle_beta   90.00
_cell.angle_gamma   90.00
#
_symmetry.space_group_name_H-M   'P 1'
#
loop_
_entity.id
_entity.type
_entity.pdbx_description
1 polymer ?
#
loop_
_entity_poly.entity_id
_entity_poly.type
_entity_poly.pdbx_seq_one_letter_code
_entity_poly.pdbx_strand_id
1 'polypeptide(L)'
;MPLMMDDSINVDDLFGEPTSLELGLPPSASPARGLAQRLDEMRLLGCCQKIAWSKLGCIAYISQDSLRVKVRHLQCRPSDGKWVLSDETPLMPITEAHGGHALTHLSWNEAGSDLAVVDVTGRVSVYHIPFALNSVNGLRQPAFSPDDGSQIVGMMWLNTQRSLLYQNPDGRWDDISVDLKSTSYSDRLLSHAALVATQNGILVATYSVCQKIRFYRVQINWNPPQWDPAQQPKQTPPQFPVPSFRFTHSKVETSCTVPGMHRNDGEEPDMMHQSISNPLYTLSRLDIILPASDNAAGTTANPWIVAVFSTPPQATPDHPGPQGPASVIVRWQLDTAAFTLHPKFDEMAAKRNSTQIKPRPVLRRLEDIYSDRYVISVDQIEYGNVVAITYDDSSVSFYDPKTMALFNGVDDANTVTGLAQAGFHYAPDASGQGQHVSFSPSACAAVMLDSDGQTHLRVMEHSYGAENGLYDENKFSAAIASLTLAFCRGCGSEVNTDDILLILIQQLSQDAQITFINEVYRALPINCNFTVEQEKLMNHPYIPKCLSIQAALGFADKYKPRSFASSVSWSILQLRHAAILYPFFFQYNKGIQAEPHDPGYVSADQEAFSQKLKTTNSLALIILLSSMSRAFLRFICRGLRGIHAGYTNASLGGDSRLQYAEICQALDATPARIDVYEKFLSAVDSAVRHAYHGAGFGDTERPGPEKELLVNARIPPVLVAAVSTILRQTVPGLKSEVDRMAIYMHDYSWLGFGSDLRSELYRRTREVDIIKKTPIRMTIAQGS
;
A
#
# COMPACT_ATOMS: atom_id res chain seq x y z
N MET A 1 74.46 33.36 42.68
CA MET A 1 75.52 32.47 42.13
C MET A 1 75.47 31.17 42.91
N PRO A 2 75.90 30.02 42.35
CA PRO A 2 76.30 29.77 40.95
C PRO A 2 75.28 28.89 40.21
N LEU A 3 75.61 28.46 38.98
CA LEU A 3 75.00 27.27 38.36
C LEU A 3 75.80 26.02 38.78
N MET A 4 75.16 24.85 38.72
CA MET A 4 75.69 23.69 37.98
C MET A 4 74.57 22.66 37.70
N MET A 5 74.82 21.76 36.76
CA MET A 5 73.87 20.77 36.23
C MET A 5 73.51 19.67 37.24
N ASP A 6 72.25 19.23 37.24
CA ASP A 6 71.85 17.97 36.59
C ASP A 6 70.32 17.94 36.42
N ASP A 7 69.84 17.51 35.24
CA ASP A 7 68.54 16.88 35.06
C ASP A 7 68.44 16.25 33.66
N SER A 8 68.01 14.99 33.57
CA SER A 8 67.84 14.28 32.32
C SER A 8 66.47 14.58 31.72
N ILE A 9 66.43 15.24 30.56
CA ILE A 9 65.19 15.45 29.79
C ILE A 9 64.61 14.08 29.43
N ASN A 10 63.46 13.72 30.00
CA ASN A 10 62.73 12.54 29.57
C ASN A 10 62.07 12.81 28.21
N VAL A 11 62.09 11.82 27.32
CA VAL A 11 61.62 11.98 25.93
C VAL A 11 60.10 11.84 25.78
N ASP A 12 59.40 11.39 26.81
CA ASP A 12 57.95 11.16 26.79
C ASP A 12 57.12 12.46 26.87
N ASP A 13 57.64 13.52 27.52
CA ASP A 13 56.94 14.80 27.71
C ASP A 13 56.77 15.64 26.42
N LEU A 14 57.32 15.18 25.28
CA LEU A 14 57.17 15.85 23.98
C LEU A 14 55.90 15.40 23.22
N PHE A 15 55.19 14.37 23.71
CA PHE A 15 53.97 13.83 23.10
C PHE A 15 52.82 13.81 24.11
N GLY A 16 52.20 14.97 24.33
CA GLY A 16 51.09 15.13 25.28
C GLY A 16 49.89 14.21 24.98
N GLU A 17 49.18 13.79 26.04
CA GLU A 17 48.13 12.76 25.94
C GLU A 17 46.96 13.13 24.99
N PRO A 18 46.42 12.16 24.24
CA PRO A 18 45.38 12.38 23.23
C PRO A 18 43.97 12.47 23.84
N THR A 19 43.77 13.35 24.83
CA THR A 19 42.52 13.46 25.60
C THR A 19 41.97 14.90 25.72
N SER A 20 42.46 15.84 24.90
CA SER A 20 42.00 17.23 24.93
C SER A 20 42.17 17.96 23.58
N LEU A 21 41.31 17.67 22.59
CA LEU A 21 40.80 18.59 21.55
C LEU A 21 39.90 17.87 20.51
N GLU A 22 38.81 17.23 20.96
CA GLU A 22 37.75 16.79 20.04
C GLU A 22 36.93 18.00 19.55
N LEU A 23 37.40 18.64 18.47
CA LEU A 23 36.57 19.56 17.71
C LEU A 23 35.63 18.72 16.83
N GLY A 24 34.35 18.69 17.20
CA GLY A 24 33.38 17.69 16.72
C GLY A 24 33.21 17.61 15.20
N LEU A 25 33.86 16.62 14.59
CA LEU A 25 33.55 16.08 13.28
C LEU A 25 32.93 14.68 13.47
N PRO A 26 31.86 14.31 12.73
CA PRO A 26 31.31 12.97 12.82
C PRO A 26 32.34 11.95 12.31
N PRO A 27 32.42 10.74 12.90
CA PRO A 27 33.34 9.71 12.43
C PRO A 27 32.99 9.30 11.00
N SER A 28 34.00 9.24 10.12
CA SER A 28 33.83 8.77 8.75
C SER A 28 33.39 7.31 8.77
N ALA A 29 32.12 7.06 8.43
CA ALA A 29 31.55 5.72 8.41
C ALA A 29 32.34 4.82 7.44
N SER A 30 32.69 3.61 7.90
CA SER A 30 33.23 2.58 7.03
C SER A 30 32.18 2.19 5.97
N PRO A 31 32.55 2.02 4.69
CA PRO A 31 31.59 1.77 3.62
C PRO A 31 30.78 0.50 3.90
N ALA A 32 29.46 0.58 3.65
CA ALA A 32 28.52 -0.45 4.08
C ALA A 32 28.85 -1.84 3.51
N ARG A 33 28.55 -2.89 4.28
CA ARG A 33 28.98 -4.26 3.92
C ARG A 33 28.36 -4.70 2.59
N GLY A 34 29.21 -4.94 1.59
CA GLY A 34 28.81 -5.29 0.22
C GLY A 34 28.26 -4.13 -0.63
N LEU A 35 28.37 -2.87 -0.17
CA LEU A 35 28.03 -1.66 -0.93
C LEU A 35 28.70 -1.62 -2.30
N ALA A 36 29.96 -2.05 -2.40
CA ALA A 36 30.69 -2.16 -3.67
C ALA A 36 29.97 -3.08 -4.67
N GLN A 37 29.60 -4.30 -4.24
CA GLN A 37 28.82 -5.23 -5.06
C GLN A 37 27.48 -4.60 -5.47
N ARG A 38 26.78 -3.94 -4.55
CA ARG A 38 25.48 -3.31 -4.85
C ARG A 38 25.60 -2.17 -5.87
N LEU A 39 26.63 -1.33 -5.75
CA LEU A 39 26.93 -0.27 -6.72
C LEU A 39 27.34 -0.84 -8.09
N ASP A 40 28.10 -1.93 -8.13
CA ASP A 40 28.53 -2.55 -9.38
C ASP A 40 27.38 -3.29 -10.10
N GLU A 41 26.48 -3.95 -9.36
CA GLU A 41 25.21 -4.45 -9.91
C GLU A 41 24.38 -3.33 -10.54
N MET A 42 24.25 -2.19 -9.84
CA MET A 42 23.51 -1.01 -10.32
C MET A 42 24.17 -0.34 -11.54
N ARG A 43 25.50 -0.30 -11.63
CA ARG A 43 26.25 0.20 -12.80
C ARG A 43 25.96 -0.59 -14.07
N LEU A 44 25.88 -1.92 -13.93
CA LEU A 44 25.73 -2.85 -15.03
C LEU A 44 24.28 -2.94 -15.52
N LEU A 45 23.30 -2.94 -14.61
CA LEU A 45 21.90 -3.27 -14.92
C LEU A 45 20.90 -2.33 -14.24
N GLY A 46 20.10 -1.63 -15.06
CA GLY A 46 18.91 -0.90 -14.57
C GLY A 46 17.86 -1.80 -13.89
N CYS A 47 17.75 -3.07 -14.28
CA CYS A 47 16.87 -4.05 -13.62
C CYS A 47 17.64 -4.94 -12.63
N CYS A 48 17.83 -4.45 -11.41
CA CYS A 48 18.56 -5.15 -10.33
C CYS A 48 17.84 -5.06 -8.96
N GLN A 49 16.51 -5.21 -8.94
CA GLN A 49 15.67 -5.00 -7.75
C GLN A 49 15.35 -6.33 -7.08
N LYS A 50 16.07 -6.66 -5.99
CA LYS A 50 15.96 -7.95 -5.30
C LYS A 50 14.85 -8.04 -4.24
N ILE A 51 14.12 -6.95 -3.96
CA ILE A 51 12.96 -6.95 -3.03
C ILE A 51 11.85 -6.03 -3.56
N ALA A 52 10.59 -6.45 -3.45
CA ALA A 52 9.44 -5.69 -3.92
C ALA A 52 8.19 -5.95 -3.05
N TRP A 53 7.53 -4.89 -2.59
CA TRP A 53 6.27 -4.94 -1.83
C TRP A 53 5.06 -4.73 -2.75
N SER A 54 4.11 -5.66 -2.72
CA SER A 54 2.82 -5.58 -3.41
C SER A 54 1.86 -4.62 -2.71
N LYS A 55 1.03 -3.93 -3.50
CA LYS A 55 -0.14 -3.16 -3.00
C LYS A 55 -1.17 -4.03 -2.26
N LEU A 56 -1.12 -5.35 -2.39
CA LEU A 56 -1.94 -6.31 -1.64
C LEU A 56 -1.26 -6.82 -0.35
N GLY A 57 -0.14 -6.22 0.05
CA GLY A 57 0.56 -6.48 1.31
C GLY A 57 1.65 -7.56 1.27
N CYS A 58 1.77 -8.31 0.16
CA CYS A 58 2.78 -9.34 -0.02
C CYS A 58 4.17 -8.76 -0.35
N ILE A 59 5.20 -9.12 0.41
CA ILE A 59 6.60 -8.78 0.14
C ILE A 59 7.24 -9.98 -0.57
N ALA A 60 7.88 -9.77 -1.72
CA ALA A 60 8.68 -10.78 -2.40
C ALA A 60 10.15 -10.34 -2.46
N TYR A 61 11.09 -11.27 -2.27
CA TYR A 61 12.52 -11.01 -2.39
C TYR A 61 13.30 -12.21 -2.89
N ILE A 62 14.45 -11.94 -3.51
CA ILE A 62 15.40 -12.94 -4.00
C ILE A 62 16.33 -13.31 -2.83
N SER A 63 16.54 -14.60 -2.62
CA SER A 63 17.46 -15.10 -1.58
C SER A 63 18.93 -14.83 -1.91
N GLN A 64 19.81 -14.88 -0.90
CA GLN A 64 21.24 -14.56 -1.06
C GLN A 64 21.97 -15.43 -2.12
N ASP A 65 21.53 -16.68 -2.30
CA ASP A 65 22.03 -17.58 -3.36
C ASP A 65 21.63 -17.15 -4.78
N SER A 66 20.76 -16.14 -4.92
CA SER A 66 20.12 -15.68 -6.15
C SER A 66 19.28 -16.75 -6.88
N LEU A 67 18.92 -17.87 -6.25
CA LEU A 67 18.20 -18.98 -6.91
C LEU A 67 16.71 -19.06 -6.59
N ARG A 68 16.26 -18.49 -5.47
CA ARG A 68 14.87 -18.63 -5.00
C ARG A 68 14.22 -17.28 -4.76
N VAL A 69 12.91 -17.22 -5.00
CA VAL A 69 12.05 -16.15 -4.49
C VAL A 69 11.42 -16.62 -3.18
N LYS A 70 11.52 -15.80 -2.13
CA LYS A 70 10.81 -15.96 -0.86
C LYS A 70 9.73 -14.87 -0.76
N VAL A 71 8.64 -15.17 -0.05
CA VAL A 71 7.62 -14.18 0.32
C VAL A 71 7.42 -14.05 1.82
N ARG A 72 7.04 -12.85 2.26
CA ARG A 72 6.62 -12.49 3.61
C ARG A 72 5.43 -11.52 3.55
N HIS A 73 4.74 -11.28 4.65
CA HIS A 73 3.70 -10.25 4.78
C HIS A 73 3.68 -9.68 6.20
N LEU A 74 2.99 -8.56 6.44
CA LEU A 74 2.71 -8.11 7.81
C LEU A 74 1.64 -9.01 8.44
N GLN A 75 1.87 -9.49 9.66
CA GLN A 75 0.90 -10.27 10.43
C GLN A 75 0.79 -9.77 11.88
N CYS A 76 -0.43 -9.74 12.41
CA CYS A 76 -0.67 -9.64 13.85
C CYS A 76 -0.48 -11.02 14.48
N ARG A 77 0.56 -11.21 15.29
CA ARG A 77 0.82 -12.49 15.96
C ARG A 77 -0.28 -12.77 17.00
N PRO A 78 -1.06 -13.86 16.90
CA PRO A 78 -2.21 -14.07 17.78
C PRO A 78 -1.89 -14.25 19.27
N SER A 79 -0.65 -14.56 19.65
CA SER A 79 -0.26 -14.83 21.05
C SER A 79 -0.02 -13.58 21.90
N ASP A 80 0.36 -12.47 21.28
CA ASP A 80 0.80 -11.23 21.95
C ASP A 80 0.31 -9.94 21.26
N GLY A 81 -0.46 -10.06 20.17
CA GLY A 81 -1.00 -8.95 19.39
C GLY A 81 0.03 -8.20 18.55
N LYS A 82 1.32 -8.55 18.62
CA LYS A 82 2.39 -7.79 18.00
C LYS A 82 2.34 -7.94 16.48
N TRP A 83 2.38 -6.82 15.78
CA TRP A 83 2.53 -6.78 14.34
C TRP A 83 4.01 -6.95 13.98
N VAL A 84 4.28 -7.94 13.13
CA VAL A 84 5.62 -8.39 12.71
C VAL A 84 5.58 -8.84 11.25
N LEU A 85 6.75 -9.02 10.62
CA LEU A 85 6.82 -9.82 9.39
C LEU A 85 6.47 -11.28 9.70
N SER A 86 5.79 -11.93 8.75
CA SER A 86 5.57 -13.37 8.73
C SER A 86 6.90 -14.13 8.68
N ASP A 87 6.86 -15.43 8.93
CA ASP A 87 7.97 -16.31 8.58
C ASP A 87 8.16 -16.37 7.05
N GLU A 88 9.33 -16.83 6.61
CA GLU A 88 9.68 -16.89 5.19
C GLU A 88 8.99 -18.06 4.49
N THR A 89 8.26 -17.79 3.39
CA THR A 89 7.68 -18.85 2.54
C THR A 89 8.39 -18.90 1.18
N PRO A 90 9.09 -19.98 0.82
CA PRO A 90 9.76 -20.10 -0.48
C PRO A 90 8.78 -20.43 -1.60
N LEU A 91 8.88 -19.74 -2.74
CA LEU A 91 8.04 -19.99 -3.92
C LEU A 91 8.73 -20.99 -4.86
N MET A 92 8.65 -22.29 -4.49
CA MET A 92 9.29 -23.37 -5.22
C MET A 92 8.99 -23.40 -6.74
N PRO A 93 7.74 -23.17 -7.24
CA PRO A 93 7.47 -23.18 -8.68
C PRO A 93 8.29 -22.17 -9.49
N ILE A 94 8.72 -21.06 -8.86
CA ILE A 94 9.58 -20.05 -9.50
C ILE A 94 11.02 -20.54 -9.63
N THR A 95 11.50 -21.25 -8.60
CA THR A 95 12.85 -21.83 -8.54
C THR A 95 13.02 -22.92 -9.61
N GLU A 96 12.00 -23.76 -9.78
CA GLU A 96 11.97 -24.82 -10.79
C GLU A 96 11.90 -24.25 -12.21
N ALA A 97 11.03 -23.25 -12.45
CA ALA A 97 10.81 -22.66 -13.76
C ALA A 97 12.06 -22.06 -14.40
N HIS A 98 12.90 -21.35 -13.63
CA HIS A 98 14.14 -20.76 -14.15
C HIS A 98 15.31 -21.76 -14.26
N GLY A 99 15.14 -23.03 -13.86
CA GLY A 99 16.15 -24.08 -14.08
C GLY A 99 17.52 -23.74 -13.52
N GLY A 100 17.59 -23.19 -12.30
CA GLY A 100 18.84 -22.87 -11.61
C GLY A 100 19.61 -21.63 -12.13
N HIS A 101 19.02 -20.82 -13.00
CA HIS A 101 19.62 -19.54 -13.42
C HIS A 101 19.42 -18.47 -12.34
N ALA A 102 20.44 -17.64 -12.10
CA ALA A 102 20.39 -16.61 -11.07
C ALA A 102 19.35 -15.52 -11.39
N LEU A 103 18.51 -15.20 -10.40
CA LEU A 103 17.46 -14.20 -10.46
C LEU A 103 18.02 -12.80 -10.17
N THR A 104 17.55 -11.79 -10.90
CA THR A 104 18.12 -10.42 -10.87
C THR A 104 17.12 -9.34 -10.46
N HIS A 105 15.84 -9.51 -10.80
CA HIS A 105 14.84 -8.46 -10.62
C HIS A 105 13.43 -9.01 -10.36
N LEU A 106 12.72 -8.36 -9.43
CA LEU A 106 11.32 -8.58 -9.10
C LEU A 106 10.50 -7.30 -9.36
N SER A 107 9.30 -7.45 -9.91
CA SER A 107 8.38 -6.32 -10.09
C SER A 107 6.92 -6.75 -10.00
N TRP A 108 6.15 -6.09 -9.14
CA TRP A 108 4.70 -6.28 -9.02
C TRP A 108 3.94 -5.43 -10.05
N ASN A 109 2.83 -5.97 -10.56
CA ASN A 109 1.91 -5.22 -11.41
C ASN A 109 1.23 -4.07 -10.64
N GLU A 110 0.59 -3.16 -11.37
CA GLU A 110 -0.06 -1.95 -10.81
C GLU A 110 -1.20 -2.28 -9.81
N ALA A 111 -1.76 -3.50 -9.85
CA ALA A 111 -2.76 -4.00 -8.92
C ALA A 111 -2.17 -4.75 -7.70
N GLY A 112 -0.87 -5.05 -7.70
CA GLY A 112 -0.21 -5.91 -6.72
C GLY A 112 -0.55 -7.41 -6.82
N SER A 113 -1.33 -7.85 -7.81
CA SER A 113 -1.77 -9.25 -7.94
C SER A 113 -0.77 -10.15 -8.63
N ASP A 114 0.09 -9.60 -9.51
CA ASP A 114 0.95 -10.41 -10.38
C ASP A 114 2.42 -9.99 -10.19
N LEU A 115 3.29 -10.98 -10.02
CA LEU A 115 4.73 -10.81 -9.83
C LEU A 115 5.48 -11.25 -11.09
N ALA A 116 6.25 -10.34 -11.69
CA ALA A 116 7.25 -10.65 -12.70
C ALA A 116 8.59 -10.99 -12.03
N VAL A 117 9.24 -12.04 -12.53
CA VAL A 117 10.55 -12.50 -12.08
C VAL A 117 11.49 -12.61 -13.28
N VAL A 118 12.68 -12.03 -13.16
CA VAL A 118 13.69 -11.95 -14.23
C VAL A 118 14.99 -12.62 -13.77
N ASP A 119 15.68 -13.29 -14.70
CA ASP A 119 17.00 -13.88 -14.48
C ASP A 119 18.14 -13.18 -15.25
N VAL A 120 19.38 -13.59 -14.98
CA VAL A 120 20.61 -13.10 -15.64
C VAL A 120 20.64 -13.29 -17.16
N THR A 121 19.82 -14.22 -17.69
CA THR A 121 19.67 -14.46 -19.14
C THR A 121 18.56 -13.61 -19.77
N GLY A 122 17.85 -12.78 -18.98
CA GLY A 122 16.76 -11.93 -19.46
C GLY A 122 15.43 -12.65 -19.68
N ARG A 123 15.27 -13.90 -19.21
CA ARG A 123 14.00 -14.62 -19.31
C ARG A 123 13.05 -14.13 -18.22
N VAL A 124 11.79 -13.92 -18.59
CA VAL A 124 10.74 -13.38 -17.69
C VAL A 124 9.64 -14.41 -17.47
N SER A 125 9.36 -14.74 -16.20
CA SER A 125 8.19 -15.50 -15.78
C SER A 125 7.23 -14.64 -14.94
N VAL A 126 5.95 -15.02 -14.90
CA VAL A 126 4.88 -14.23 -14.25
C VAL A 126 3.97 -15.14 -13.43
N TYR A 127 3.68 -14.76 -12.19
CA TYR A 127 2.85 -15.51 -11.24
C TYR A 127 1.74 -14.66 -10.67
N HIS A 128 0.54 -15.23 -10.59
CA HIS A 128 -0.60 -14.64 -9.90
C HIS A 128 -0.58 -15.01 -8.42
N ILE A 129 -0.58 -13.99 -7.56
CA ILE A 129 -0.53 -14.05 -6.10
C ILE A 129 -1.59 -13.06 -5.56
N PRO A 130 -2.89 -13.38 -5.67
CA PRO A 130 -3.99 -12.44 -5.42
C PRO A 130 -4.19 -12.07 -3.94
N PHE A 131 -3.55 -12.79 -3.03
CA PHE A 131 -3.59 -12.59 -1.59
C PHE A 131 -2.45 -13.37 -0.92
N ALA A 132 -2.03 -12.97 0.28
CA ALA A 132 -0.90 -13.56 1.01
C ALA A 132 -1.14 -14.97 1.59
N LEU A 133 -2.15 -15.71 1.10
CA LEU A 133 -2.56 -17.04 1.61
C LEU A 133 -1.94 -18.20 0.81
N ASN A 134 -0.64 -18.11 0.49
CA ASN A 134 0.16 -19.17 -0.15
C ASN A 134 -0.38 -19.75 -1.48
N SER A 135 -1.27 -19.04 -2.17
CA SER A 135 -1.81 -19.41 -3.49
C SER A 135 -0.99 -18.75 -4.59
N VAL A 136 -0.11 -19.50 -5.24
CA VAL A 136 0.71 -19.01 -6.37
C VAL A 136 0.40 -19.81 -7.63
N ASN A 137 -0.19 -19.14 -8.64
CA ASN A 137 -0.51 -19.74 -9.93
C ASN A 137 0.42 -19.17 -11.01
N GLY A 138 1.19 -20.02 -11.70
CA GLY A 138 2.04 -19.58 -12.82
C GLY A 138 1.19 -19.14 -14.01
N LEU A 139 1.26 -17.85 -14.37
CA LEU A 139 0.58 -17.28 -15.54
C LEU A 139 1.42 -17.40 -16.81
N ARG A 140 2.74 -17.16 -16.70
CA ARG A 140 3.69 -17.27 -17.81
C ARG A 140 4.97 -17.98 -17.33
N GLN A 141 5.27 -19.11 -17.97
CA GLN A 141 6.57 -19.78 -17.82
C GLN A 141 7.69 -18.95 -18.50
N PRO A 142 8.95 -19.03 -18.05
CA PRO A 142 10.03 -18.28 -18.67
C PRO A 142 10.23 -18.75 -20.12
N ALA A 143 9.98 -17.85 -21.07
CA ALA A 143 10.17 -18.12 -22.48
C ALA A 143 11.67 -18.21 -22.82
N PHE A 144 12.04 -19.22 -23.60
CA PHE A 144 13.38 -19.33 -24.18
C PHE A 144 13.49 -18.40 -25.39
N SER A 145 14.31 -17.36 -25.30
CA SER A 145 14.80 -16.63 -26.46
C SER A 145 15.88 -17.47 -27.15
N PRO A 146 16.01 -17.48 -28.48
CA PRO A 146 17.17 -18.05 -29.16
C PRO A 146 18.43 -17.17 -29.04
N ASP A 147 18.31 -15.96 -28.51
CA ASP A 147 19.39 -14.97 -28.37
C ASP A 147 19.88 -14.92 -26.91
N ASP A 148 20.63 -15.95 -26.50
CA ASP A 148 21.19 -16.14 -25.15
C ASP A 148 22.25 -15.06 -24.81
N GLY A 149 21.78 -13.87 -24.47
CA GLY A 149 22.62 -12.72 -24.08
C GLY A 149 21.90 -11.39 -23.86
N SER A 150 20.61 -11.28 -24.19
CA SER A 150 19.85 -10.01 -24.06
C SER A 150 19.44 -9.71 -22.61
N GLN A 151 20.35 -9.11 -21.84
CA GLN A 151 20.05 -8.62 -20.48
C GLN A 151 18.96 -7.54 -20.49
N ILE A 152 17.99 -7.63 -19.57
CA ILE A 152 16.94 -6.63 -19.42
C ILE A 152 17.49 -5.42 -18.66
N VAL A 153 17.47 -4.25 -19.30
CA VAL A 153 17.98 -2.97 -18.78
C VAL A 153 16.90 -2.03 -18.26
N GLY A 154 15.63 -2.38 -18.47
CA GLY A 154 14.47 -1.61 -18.07
C GLY A 154 13.18 -2.40 -18.34
N MET A 155 12.24 -2.34 -17.39
CA MET A 155 10.97 -3.05 -17.45
C MET A 155 9.88 -2.16 -16.85
N MET A 156 8.65 -2.26 -17.36
CA MET A 156 7.50 -1.51 -16.86
C MET A 156 6.23 -2.33 -17.02
N TRP A 157 5.46 -2.44 -15.94
CA TRP A 157 4.09 -2.93 -16.00
C TRP A 157 3.16 -1.89 -16.62
N LEU A 158 2.21 -2.37 -17.41
CA LEU A 158 1.27 -1.56 -18.16
C LEU A 158 -0.15 -1.93 -17.78
N ASN A 159 -0.98 -0.92 -17.50
CA ASN A 159 -2.34 -1.11 -16.99
C ASN A 159 -3.18 -1.97 -17.96
N THR A 160 -4.17 -2.67 -17.39
CA THR A 160 -4.96 -3.77 -17.98
C THR A 160 -5.68 -3.51 -19.31
N GLN A 161 -5.57 -2.31 -19.89
CA GLN A 161 -6.07 -1.98 -21.23
C GLN A 161 -4.96 -1.90 -22.31
N ARG A 162 -3.66 -1.90 -21.95
CA ARG A 162 -2.55 -1.63 -22.88
C ARG A 162 -1.20 -2.29 -22.49
N SER A 163 -1.16 -3.56 -22.10
CA SER A 163 0.10 -4.27 -21.78
C SER A 163 0.82 -4.88 -22.99
N LEU A 164 2.15 -5.05 -22.88
CA LEU A 164 3.08 -5.54 -23.91
C LEU A 164 4.35 -6.12 -23.25
N LEU A 165 4.42 -7.32 -22.68
CA LEU A 165 3.61 -8.56 -22.75
C LEU A 165 2.09 -8.38 -22.69
N TYR A 166 1.37 -9.03 -23.60
CA TYR A 166 -0.10 -8.97 -23.65
C TYR A 166 -0.74 -10.35 -23.45
N GLN A 167 -1.94 -10.37 -22.87
CA GLN A 167 -2.76 -11.56 -22.75
C GLN A 167 -3.84 -11.51 -23.82
N ASN A 168 -3.91 -12.54 -24.66
CA ASN A 168 -4.96 -12.70 -25.65
C ASN A 168 -6.31 -12.99 -24.97
N PRO A 169 -7.45 -12.71 -25.64
CA PRO A 169 -8.80 -12.96 -25.11
C PRO A 169 -9.11 -14.41 -24.71
N ASP A 170 -8.28 -15.39 -25.08
CA ASP A 170 -8.36 -16.79 -24.64
C ASP A 170 -7.53 -17.11 -23.39
N GLY A 171 -6.90 -16.09 -22.78
CA GLY A 171 -6.08 -16.21 -21.57
C GLY A 171 -4.60 -16.51 -21.82
N ARG A 172 -4.14 -16.69 -23.07
CA ARG A 172 -2.72 -16.95 -23.37
C ARG A 172 -1.88 -15.68 -23.40
N TRP A 173 -0.66 -15.76 -22.87
CA TRP A 173 0.34 -14.70 -23.02
C TRP A 173 1.00 -14.76 -24.40
N ASP A 174 1.30 -13.58 -24.94
CA ASP A 174 1.94 -13.37 -26.24
C ASP A 174 2.84 -12.11 -26.18
N ASP A 175 3.80 -12.01 -27.09
CA ASP A 175 4.79 -10.93 -27.12
C ASP A 175 5.13 -10.44 -28.53
N ILE A 176 5.61 -9.19 -28.60
CA ILE A 176 6.13 -8.58 -29.82
C ILE A 176 7.41 -7.81 -29.53
N SER A 177 8.42 -7.99 -30.37
CA SER A 177 9.69 -7.27 -30.34
C SER A 177 9.79 -6.29 -31.52
N VAL A 178 10.34 -5.09 -31.27
CA VAL A 178 10.67 -4.12 -32.33
C VAL A 178 11.93 -3.34 -31.93
N ASP A 179 12.89 -3.28 -32.85
CA ASP A 179 14.14 -2.55 -32.66
C ASP A 179 13.95 -1.04 -32.45
N LEU A 180 14.65 -0.50 -31.45
CA LEU A 180 14.86 0.93 -31.26
C LEU A 180 15.82 1.49 -32.33
N LYS A 181 15.30 1.67 -33.56
CA LYS A 181 15.92 2.30 -34.75
C LYS A 181 17.46 2.30 -34.77
N SER A 182 18.03 1.19 -35.27
CA SER A 182 19.44 1.01 -35.69
C SER A 182 20.40 2.15 -35.31
N THR A 183 20.85 2.17 -34.07
CA THR A 183 22.04 2.93 -33.69
C THR A 183 23.27 2.37 -34.42
N SER A 184 24.21 3.27 -34.75
CA SER A 184 25.53 2.91 -35.25
C SER A 184 26.22 1.95 -34.27
N TYR A 185 27.03 1.01 -34.77
CA TYR A 185 27.47 -0.17 -34.01
C TYR A 185 27.97 0.06 -32.56
N SER A 186 28.65 1.19 -32.28
CA SER A 186 29.08 1.58 -30.92
C SER A 186 27.92 1.90 -29.97
N ASP A 187 26.88 2.53 -30.47
CA ASP A 187 25.79 3.16 -29.71
C ASP A 187 24.62 2.18 -29.44
N ARG A 188 24.88 0.87 -29.56
CA ARG A 188 23.88 -0.20 -29.46
C ARG A 188 23.68 -0.71 -28.04
N LEU A 189 24.73 -0.82 -27.23
CA LEU A 189 24.62 -1.38 -25.89
C LEU A 189 24.06 -0.35 -24.91
N LEU A 190 22.85 -0.62 -24.42
CA LEU A 190 22.23 0.07 -23.29
C LEU A 190 22.64 -0.62 -21.99
N SER A 191 22.70 0.12 -20.88
CA SER A 191 22.78 -0.47 -19.52
C SER A 191 21.57 -0.12 -18.65
N HIS A 192 20.89 0.99 -18.94
CA HIS A 192 19.69 1.43 -18.25
C HIS A 192 18.62 1.90 -19.23
N ALA A 193 17.36 1.58 -18.95
CA ALA A 193 16.19 2.21 -19.55
C ALA A 193 15.11 2.46 -18.51
N ALA A 194 14.62 3.70 -18.45
CA ALA A 194 13.47 4.09 -17.66
C ALA A 194 12.25 4.27 -18.58
N LEU A 195 11.11 3.70 -18.18
CA LEU A 195 9.87 3.74 -18.94
C LEU A 195 8.73 4.20 -18.05
N VAL A 196 7.85 5.07 -18.56
CA VAL A 196 6.61 5.41 -17.86
C VAL A 196 5.45 5.65 -18.83
N ALA A 197 4.25 5.16 -18.47
CA ALA A 197 3.04 5.33 -19.25
C ALA A 197 2.44 6.73 -19.04
N THR A 198 2.00 7.38 -20.12
CA THR A 198 1.25 8.64 -20.08
C THR A 198 0.02 8.58 -20.99
N GLN A 199 -0.89 9.55 -20.84
CA GLN A 199 -2.05 9.70 -21.73
C GLN A 199 -1.66 9.73 -23.23
N ASN A 200 -0.49 10.29 -23.55
CA ASN A 200 0.03 10.48 -24.91
C ASN A 200 0.93 9.32 -25.40
N GLY A 201 0.94 8.18 -24.72
CA GLY A 201 1.80 7.02 -25.00
C GLY A 201 2.88 6.82 -23.92
N ILE A 202 3.78 5.88 -24.16
CA ILE A 202 4.88 5.58 -23.24
C ILE A 202 6.02 6.58 -23.50
N LEU A 203 6.64 7.07 -22.43
CA LEU A 203 7.91 7.79 -22.48
C LEU A 203 9.03 6.81 -22.12
N VAL A 204 10.12 6.85 -22.88
CA VAL A 204 11.29 5.99 -22.67
C VAL A 204 12.55 6.85 -22.67
N ALA A 205 13.32 6.78 -21.59
CA ALA A 205 14.67 7.32 -21.49
C ALA A 205 15.65 6.14 -21.46
N THR A 206 16.70 6.17 -22.30
CA THR A 206 17.71 5.10 -22.35
C THR A 206 19.11 5.67 -22.18
N TYR A 207 19.96 5.01 -21.40
CA TYR A 207 21.39 5.31 -21.29
C TYR A 207 22.21 4.20 -21.97
N SER A 208 23.09 4.62 -22.87
CA SER A 208 24.06 3.74 -23.54
C SER A 208 25.44 3.80 -22.87
N VAL A 209 26.21 2.71 -22.97
CA VAL A 209 27.58 2.62 -22.41
C VAL A 209 28.50 3.73 -22.96
N CYS A 210 28.21 4.27 -24.15
CA CYS A 210 28.85 5.47 -24.70
C CYS A 210 28.40 6.81 -24.06
N GLN A 211 27.88 6.80 -22.83
CA GLN A 211 27.49 7.96 -22.02
C GLN A 211 26.52 8.94 -22.72
N LYS A 212 25.49 8.39 -23.39
CA LYS A 212 24.45 9.17 -24.08
C LYS A 212 23.07 8.83 -23.54
N ILE A 213 22.29 9.85 -23.18
CA ILE A 213 20.86 9.71 -22.88
C ILE A 213 20.07 9.95 -24.17
N ARG A 214 19.09 9.08 -24.46
CA ARG A 214 18.13 9.27 -25.56
C ARG A 214 16.72 9.22 -25.01
N PHE A 215 15.85 10.05 -25.59
CA PHE A 215 14.45 10.16 -25.19
C PHE A 215 13.51 9.87 -26.37
N TYR A 216 12.61 8.93 -26.15
CA TYR A 216 11.63 8.45 -27.13
C TYR A 216 10.22 8.55 -26.56
N ARG A 217 9.25 8.83 -27.43
CA ARG A 217 7.83 8.58 -27.15
C ARG A 217 7.36 7.42 -28.02
N VAL A 218 6.78 6.41 -27.40
CA VAL A 218 6.31 5.17 -28.04
C VAL A 218 4.78 5.14 -28.00
N GLN A 219 4.15 5.06 -29.17
CA GLN A 219 2.71 4.85 -29.29
C GLN A 219 2.41 3.39 -29.61
N ILE A 220 1.41 2.83 -28.94
CA ILE A 220 0.89 1.48 -29.20
C ILE A 220 -0.37 1.63 -30.05
N ASN A 221 -0.41 0.99 -31.22
CA ASN A 221 -1.60 0.91 -32.07
C ASN A 221 -2.04 -0.55 -32.17
N TRP A 222 -3.25 -0.85 -31.71
CA TRP A 222 -3.85 -2.18 -31.83
C TRP A 222 -4.50 -2.36 -33.21
N ASN A 223 -4.40 -3.57 -33.76
CA ASN A 223 -4.98 -3.92 -35.05
C ASN A 223 -5.83 -5.21 -34.95
N PRO A 224 -7.17 -5.14 -35.07
CA PRO A 224 -7.96 -3.92 -35.26
C PRO A 224 -7.97 -3.01 -34.02
N PRO A 225 -8.17 -1.69 -34.18
CA PRO A 225 -8.18 -0.73 -33.06
C PRO A 225 -9.44 -0.78 -32.20
N GLN A 226 -10.48 -1.49 -32.67
CA GLN A 226 -11.66 -1.89 -31.92
C GLN A 226 -11.88 -3.37 -32.18
N TRP A 227 -12.05 -4.16 -31.12
CA TRP A 227 -12.22 -5.61 -31.19
C TRP A 227 -13.45 -5.99 -30.35
N ASP A 228 -14.47 -6.54 -31.01
CA ASP A 228 -15.69 -7.03 -30.38
C ASP A 228 -15.83 -8.54 -30.66
N PRO A 229 -15.79 -9.41 -29.62
CA PRO A 229 -15.93 -10.85 -29.79
C PRO A 229 -17.29 -11.26 -30.38
N ALA A 230 -18.35 -10.45 -30.24
CA ALA A 230 -19.67 -10.73 -30.78
C ALA A 230 -19.78 -10.48 -32.30
N GLN A 231 -18.85 -9.69 -32.87
CA GLN A 231 -18.88 -9.30 -34.30
C GLN A 231 -17.85 -10.05 -35.16
N GLN A 232 -17.03 -10.94 -34.58
CA GLN A 232 -16.04 -11.68 -35.36
C GLN A 232 -16.68 -12.73 -36.29
N PRO A 233 -16.22 -12.85 -37.55
CA PRO A 233 -16.61 -13.96 -38.40
C PRO A 233 -16.05 -15.28 -37.83
N LYS A 234 -16.73 -16.42 -38.10
CA LYS A 234 -16.31 -17.76 -37.69
C LYS A 234 -15.10 -18.29 -38.48
N GLN A 235 -14.01 -17.52 -38.54
CA GLN A 235 -12.74 -17.93 -39.11
C GLN A 235 -11.92 -18.72 -38.07
N THR A 236 -11.13 -19.68 -38.55
CA THR A 236 -10.23 -20.50 -37.74
C THR A 236 -8.83 -20.45 -38.36
N PRO A 237 -7.78 -20.04 -37.62
CA PRO A 237 -7.79 -19.57 -36.23
C PRO A 237 -8.51 -18.22 -36.05
N PRO A 238 -8.96 -17.89 -34.81
CA PRO A 238 -9.53 -16.57 -34.51
C PRO A 238 -8.44 -15.48 -34.59
N GLN A 239 -8.79 -14.31 -35.14
CA GLN A 239 -7.88 -13.18 -35.22
C GLN A 239 -8.05 -12.27 -33.99
N PHE A 240 -7.15 -12.42 -33.02
CA PHE A 240 -7.03 -11.53 -31.87
C PHE A 240 -6.40 -10.18 -32.25
N PRO A 241 -6.59 -9.11 -31.46
CA PRO A 241 -6.07 -7.79 -31.81
C PRO A 241 -4.55 -7.74 -31.52
N VAL A 242 -3.75 -7.61 -32.57
CA VAL A 242 -2.28 -7.59 -32.45
C VAL A 242 -1.80 -6.15 -32.25
N PRO A 243 -0.96 -5.87 -31.25
CA PRO A 243 -0.40 -4.54 -31.02
C PRO A 243 0.72 -4.21 -32.02
N SER A 244 1.08 -2.92 -32.14
CA SER A 244 2.18 -2.45 -32.96
C SER A 244 2.80 -1.16 -32.41
N PHE A 245 4.13 -1.06 -32.43
CA PHE A 245 4.86 0.08 -31.88
C PHE A 245 5.16 1.16 -32.93
N ARG A 246 4.92 2.43 -32.57
CA ARG A 246 5.36 3.61 -33.35
C ARG A 246 6.28 4.48 -32.50
N PHE A 247 7.57 4.42 -32.81
CA PHE A 247 8.62 5.19 -32.12
C PHE A 247 8.76 6.61 -32.67
N THR A 248 8.57 7.60 -31.82
CA THR A 248 8.87 9.02 -32.06
C THR A 248 10.09 9.41 -31.22
N HIS A 249 11.29 9.20 -31.78
CA HIS A 249 12.53 9.70 -31.19
C HIS A 249 12.46 11.23 -31.06
N SER A 250 12.67 11.74 -29.85
CA SER A 250 12.33 13.12 -29.48
C SER A 250 13.57 13.99 -29.24
N LYS A 251 14.59 13.49 -28.51
CA LYS A 251 15.89 14.17 -28.33
C LYS A 251 17.00 13.16 -28.00
N VAL A 252 18.24 13.49 -28.37
CA VAL A 252 19.46 12.94 -27.76
C VAL A 252 20.08 14.01 -26.87
N GLU A 253 20.54 13.64 -25.69
CA GLU A 253 21.37 14.47 -24.82
C GLU A 253 22.77 13.88 -24.74
N THR A 254 23.76 14.58 -25.30
CA THR A 254 25.16 14.10 -25.37
C THR A 254 25.97 14.52 -24.14
N SER A 255 25.60 15.63 -23.49
CA SER A 255 26.33 16.21 -22.35
C SER A 255 25.69 15.82 -21.01
N CYS A 256 25.46 14.52 -20.81
CA CYS A 256 24.87 13.99 -19.58
C CYS A 256 25.87 13.71 -18.45
N THR A 257 27.14 14.06 -18.67
CA THR A 257 28.25 13.83 -17.73
C THR A 257 28.20 14.76 -16.52
N VAL A 258 28.76 14.31 -15.39
CA VAL A 258 29.07 15.16 -14.24
C VAL A 258 30.27 16.06 -14.61
N PRO A 259 30.19 17.39 -14.43
CA PRO A 259 31.31 18.28 -14.70
C PRO A 259 32.52 17.97 -13.80
N GLY A 260 33.74 18.13 -14.34
CA GLY A 260 34.95 18.18 -13.54
C GLY A 260 34.95 19.40 -12.61
N MET A 261 35.16 19.17 -11.30
CA MET A 261 35.23 20.23 -10.30
C MET A 261 36.51 21.04 -10.50
N HIS A 262 36.41 22.24 -11.07
CA HIS A 262 37.56 23.11 -11.33
C HIS A 262 38.05 23.75 -10.01
N ARG A 263 39.09 23.15 -9.41
CA ARG A 263 39.92 23.82 -8.40
C ARG A 263 40.98 24.66 -9.12
N ASN A 264 40.68 25.93 -9.38
CA ASN A 264 41.72 26.95 -9.58
C ASN A 264 41.13 28.34 -9.27
N ASP A 265 41.75 29.08 -8.35
CA ASP A 265 41.38 30.46 -8.05
C ASP A 265 42.01 31.42 -9.08
N GLY A 266 41.24 32.41 -9.56
CA GLY A 266 41.81 33.71 -9.96
C GLY A 266 42.07 34.04 -11.43
N GLU A 267 41.56 33.28 -12.42
CA GLU A 267 41.64 33.67 -13.85
C GLU A 267 40.25 33.79 -14.52
N GLU A 268 40.11 34.67 -15.51
CA GLU A 268 38.81 35.04 -16.10
C GLU A 268 38.19 33.94 -16.99
N PRO A 269 36.84 33.85 -17.08
CA PRO A 269 36.15 32.81 -17.83
C PRO A 269 36.12 33.09 -19.33
N ASP A 270 37.17 32.67 -20.06
CA ASP A 270 37.21 32.79 -21.52
C ASP A 270 36.18 31.88 -22.23
N MET A 271 35.61 32.35 -23.34
CA MET A 271 34.33 31.89 -23.88
C MET A 271 34.38 30.59 -24.71
N MET A 272 35.11 29.56 -24.27
CA MET A 272 35.06 28.25 -24.95
C MET A 272 35.27 26.98 -24.11
N HIS A 273 35.18 27.04 -22.78
CA HIS A 273 35.32 25.85 -21.93
C HIS A 273 34.21 24.81 -22.14
N GLN A 274 34.50 23.79 -22.95
CA GLN A 274 33.79 22.51 -22.90
C GLN A 274 34.04 21.88 -21.53
N SER A 275 32.99 21.62 -20.76
CA SER A 275 33.13 21.02 -19.43
C SER A 275 33.71 19.61 -19.53
N ILE A 276 34.96 19.46 -19.05
CA ILE A 276 35.64 18.17 -19.04
C ILE A 276 34.81 17.20 -18.18
N SER A 277 34.38 16.10 -18.78
CA SER A 277 33.57 15.06 -18.13
C SER A 277 34.41 14.32 -17.09
N ASN A 278 33.95 14.25 -15.85
CA ASN A 278 34.66 13.52 -14.80
C ASN A 278 34.42 12.00 -14.96
N PRO A 279 35.45 11.19 -15.31
CA PRO A 279 35.27 9.76 -15.59
C PRO A 279 35.03 8.91 -14.34
N LEU A 280 35.18 9.48 -13.13
CA LEU A 280 34.91 8.79 -11.87
C LEU A 280 33.41 8.53 -11.65
N TYR A 281 32.52 9.26 -12.34
CA TYR A 281 31.07 9.19 -12.13
C TYR A 281 30.39 8.31 -13.18
N THR A 282 30.10 7.07 -12.79
CA THR A 282 29.33 6.11 -13.59
C THR A 282 27.84 6.19 -13.25
N LEU A 283 26.95 6.06 -14.25
CA LEU A 283 25.51 5.92 -13.99
C LEU A 283 25.23 4.66 -13.15
N SER A 284 24.40 4.82 -12.12
CA SER A 284 23.92 3.75 -11.22
C SER A 284 22.38 3.70 -11.11
N ARG A 285 21.66 4.72 -11.59
CA ARG A 285 20.20 4.67 -11.72
C ARG A 285 19.71 5.64 -12.78
N LEU A 286 18.61 5.30 -13.45
CA LEU A 286 17.88 6.16 -14.38
C LEU A 286 16.38 5.95 -14.14
N ASP A 287 15.64 7.04 -13.92
CA ASP A 287 14.20 7.05 -13.66
C ASP A 287 13.50 8.13 -14.49
N ILE A 288 12.18 7.98 -14.68
CA ILE A 288 11.30 9.08 -15.15
C ILE A 288 10.28 9.36 -14.06
N ILE A 289 10.40 10.53 -13.42
CA ILE A 289 9.46 10.98 -12.39
C ILE A 289 8.28 11.68 -13.08
N LEU A 290 7.07 11.22 -12.77
CA LEU A 290 5.82 11.91 -13.13
C LEU A 290 5.27 12.63 -11.89
N PRO A 291 5.23 13.97 -11.86
CA PRO A 291 4.60 14.70 -10.78
C PRO A 291 3.08 14.48 -10.81
N ALA A 292 2.45 14.29 -9.63
CA ALA A 292 1.00 14.20 -9.52
C ALA A 292 0.29 15.43 -10.12
N SER A 293 -0.79 15.19 -10.86
CA SER A 293 -1.54 16.25 -11.56
C SER A 293 -2.72 16.76 -10.74
N ASP A 294 -2.65 17.99 -10.26
CA ASP A 294 -3.69 18.61 -9.40
C ASP A 294 -5.01 18.90 -10.15
N ASN A 295 -4.98 18.89 -11.49
CA ASN A 295 -6.10 19.31 -12.34
C ASN A 295 -6.91 18.13 -12.89
N ALA A 296 -8.20 18.08 -12.52
CA ALA A 296 -9.21 17.26 -13.20
C ALA A 296 -9.36 17.59 -14.72
N ALA A 297 -8.84 18.75 -15.16
CA ALA A 297 -8.76 19.15 -16.57
C ALA A 297 -7.68 18.41 -17.40
N GLY A 298 -6.93 17.47 -16.80
CA GLY A 298 -6.11 16.50 -17.55
C GLY A 298 -4.78 17.02 -18.12
N THR A 299 -4.36 18.24 -17.76
CA THR A 299 -3.03 18.76 -18.11
C THR A 299 -1.93 17.94 -17.43
N THR A 300 -1.28 17.04 -18.17
CA THR A 300 -0.15 16.24 -17.68
C THR A 300 1.00 17.14 -17.25
N ALA A 301 1.51 16.99 -16.03
CA ALA A 301 2.71 17.68 -15.57
C ALA A 301 3.93 17.33 -16.45
N ASN A 302 4.86 18.29 -16.61
CA ASN A 302 6.06 18.09 -17.41
C ASN A 302 6.96 17.03 -16.75
N PRO A 303 7.22 15.88 -17.40
CA PRO A 303 7.95 14.78 -16.79
C PRO A 303 9.43 15.12 -16.63
N TRP A 304 10.06 14.50 -15.63
CA TRP A 304 11.49 14.65 -15.37
C TRP A 304 12.23 13.35 -15.65
N ILE A 305 13.38 13.45 -16.31
CA ILE A 305 14.37 12.38 -16.34
C ILE A 305 15.32 12.64 -15.18
N VAL A 306 15.54 11.63 -14.34
CA VAL A 306 16.48 11.68 -13.21
C VAL A 306 17.53 10.60 -13.41
N ALA A 307 18.81 10.97 -13.29
CA ALA A 307 19.94 10.07 -13.40
C ALA A 307 20.81 10.19 -12.14
N VAL A 308 21.15 9.06 -11.52
CA VAL A 308 22.05 8.99 -10.38
C VAL A 308 23.41 8.47 -10.87
N PHE A 309 24.44 9.28 -10.73
CA PHE A 309 25.82 8.89 -10.99
C PHE A 309 26.57 8.70 -9.67
N SER A 310 27.35 7.63 -9.54
CA SER A 310 28.01 7.27 -8.27
C SER A 310 29.47 6.85 -8.49
N THR A 311 30.36 7.30 -7.61
CA THR A 311 31.80 6.98 -7.66
C THR A 311 32.10 5.55 -7.16
N PRO A 312 33.23 4.93 -7.56
CA PRO A 312 33.64 3.66 -6.97
C PRO A 312 33.97 3.85 -5.48
N PRO A 313 33.42 3.02 -4.56
CA PRO A 313 33.77 3.12 -3.15
C PRO A 313 35.26 2.80 -2.96
N GLN A 314 35.96 3.61 -2.17
CA GLN A 314 37.42 3.51 -2.04
C GLN A 314 37.82 2.23 -1.30
N ALA A 315 38.75 1.47 -1.88
CA ALA A 315 39.13 0.14 -1.42
C ALA A 315 40.11 0.13 -0.23
N THR A 316 40.71 1.27 0.13
CA THR A 316 41.76 1.40 1.14
C THR A 316 41.63 2.75 1.88
N PRO A 317 41.60 2.79 3.23
CA PRO A 317 41.48 4.04 3.98
C PRO A 317 42.79 4.86 4.00
N ASP A 318 43.94 4.26 3.72
CA ASP A 318 45.26 4.86 3.93
C ASP A 318 45.64 5.96 2.91
N HIS A 319 44.86 6.12 1.84
CA HIS A 319 45.10 7.08 0.76
C HIS A 319 43.81 7.86 0.43
N PRO A 320 43.61 9.06 1.01
CA PRO A 320 42.47 9.91 0.66
C PRO A 320 42.62 10.43 -0.78
N GLY A 321 42.02 9.72 -1.73
CA GLY A 321 41.85 10.20 -3.11
C GLY A 321 41.05 11.51 -3.15
N PRO A 322 41.10 12.27 -4.26
CA PRO A 322 40.48 13.60 -4.34
C PRO A 322 39.00 13.55 -3.97
N GLN A 323 38.67 14.14 -2.83
CA GLN A 323 37.33 14.11 -2.24
C GLN A 323 36.34 14.82 -3.17
N GLY A 324 35.43 14.02 -3.72
CA GLY A 324 34.20 14.47 -4.37
C GLY A 324 33.02 13.66 -3.82
N PRO A 325 31.78 14.15 -3.99
CA PRO A 325 30.59 13.50 -3.48
C PRO A 325 30.44 12.04 -3.98
N ALA A 326 29.90 11.19 -3.13
CA ALA A 326 29.67 9.78 -3.42
C ALA A 326 28.67 9.57 -4.57
N SER A 327 27.60 10.38 -4.60
CA SER A 327 26.59 10.39 -5.67
C SER A 327 26.22 11.80 -6.15
N VAL A 328 25.84 11.91 -7.42
CA VAL A 328 25.30 13.14 -8.04
C VAL A 328 24.01 12.80 -8.78
N ILE A 329 22.95 13.53 -8.45
CA ILE A 329 21.61 13.40 -9.05
C ILE A 329 21.46 14.47 -10.12
N VAL A 330 21.60 14.07 -11.38
CA VAL A 330 21.43 14.93 -12.55
C VAL A 330 20.00 14.86 -13.03
N ARG A 331 19.40 16.01 -13.37
CA ARG A 331 17.97 16.14 -13.66
C ARG A 331 17.72 16.85 -14.98
N TRP A 332 16.76 16.38 -15.78
CA TRP A 332 16.26 17.10 -16.95
C TRP A 332 14.74 17.20 -16.93
N GLN A 333 14.22 18.41 -17.07
CA GLN A 333 12.80 18.63 -17.35
C GLN A 333 12.53 18.51 -18.84
N LEU A 334 11.49 17.78 -19.22
CA LEU A 334 10.97 17.79 -20.60
C LEU A 334 10.09 19.04 -20.79
N ASP A 335 10.53 19.93 -21.66
CA ASP A 335 9.84 21.16 -22.05
C ASP A 335 9.50 21.16 -23.55
N THR A 336 8.73 22.13 -24.04
CA THR A 336 8.26 22.23 -25.42
C THR A 336 8.61 23.59 -26.02
N ALA A 337 9.77 23.69 -26.66
CA ALA A 337 10.28 24.96 -27.21
C ALA A 337 9.83 25.21 -28.66
N ALA A 338 9.48 26.46 -28.96
CA ALA A 338 9.40 26.97 -30.32
C ALA A 338 10.81 27.38 -30.79
N PHE A 339 11.29 26.80 -31.89
CA PHE A 339 12.56 27.20 -32.50
C PHE A 339 12.35 28.37 -33.45
N THR A 340 12.98 29.51 -33.18
CA THR A 340 13.33 30.48 -34.20
C THR A 340 14.54 29.96 -34.99
N LEU A 341 14.63 30.31 -36.28
CA LEU A 341 15.86 30.10 -37.04
C LEU A 341 16.90 31.14 -36.60
N HIS A 342 18.19 30.79 -36.73
CA HIS A 342 19.28 31.74 -36.46
C HIS A 342 19.16 32.95 -37.42
N PRO A 343 19.33 34.22 -36.97
CA PRO A 343 18.98 35.41 -37.76
C PRO A 343 19.55 35.48 -39.18
N LYS A 344 20.75 34.92 -39.43
CA LYS A 344 21.34 34.80 -40.78
C LYS A 344 20.50 33.98 -41.78
N PHE A 345 19.49 33.24 -41.35
CA PHE A 345 18.54 32.59 -42.27
C PHE A 345 17.50 33.57 -42.85
N ASP A 346 17.26 34.72 -42.24
CA ASP A 346 16.43 35.79 -42.84
C ASP A 346 17.15 36.51 -43.99
N GLU A 347 18.48 36.42 -44.06
CA GLU A 347 19.30 36.92 -45.19
C GLU A 347 19.09 36.05 -46.45
N MET A 348 18.70 34.78 -46.30
CA MET A 348 18.37 33.90 -47.43
C MET A 348 16.94 34.15 -47.93
N ALA A 349 16.80 35.10 -48.85
CA ALA A 349 15.55 35.56 -49.45
C ALA A 349 14.83 34.53 -50.37
N ALA A 350 14.46 33.37 -49.82
CA ALA A 350 13.69 32.32 -50.48
C ALA A 350 12.23 32.34 -49.99
N LYS A 351 11.32 32.76 -50.88
CA LYS A 351 9.84 32.76 -50.78
C LYS A 351 9.26 32.18 -49.47
N ARG A 352 8.93 33.05 -48.51
CA ARG A 352 8.23 32.71 -47.25
C ARG A 352 6.82 32.16 -47.51
N ASN A 353 6.69 30.86 -47.74
CA ASN A 353 5.49 30.14 -47.32
C ASN A 353 5.52 30.05 -45.78
N SER A 354 4.43 30.46 -45.11
CA SER A 354 4.32 30.42 -43.64
C SER A 354 4.30 28.98 -43.14
N THR A 355 5.50 28.44 -42.92
CA THR A 355 5.70 27.08 -42.44
C THR A 355 5.64 27.14 -40.93
N GLN A 356 4.49 26.81 -40.35
CA GLN A 356 4.33 26.76 -38.89
C GLN A 356 5.37 25.81 -38.28
N ILE A 357 6.39 26.38 -37.62
CA ILE A 357 7.43 25.61 -36.94
C ILE A 357 6.76 24.96 -35.72
N LYS A 358 6.36 23.70 -35.88
CA LYS A 358 5.77 22.93 -34.79
C LYS A 358 6.76 22.88 -33.63
N PRO A 359 6.35 23.25 -32.39
CA PRO A 359 7.20 23.16 -31.21
C PRO A 359 7.80 21.77 -31.06
N ARG A 360 9.04 21.69 -30.58
CA ARG A 360 9.77 20.44 -30.40
C ARG A 360 10.02 20.17 -28.91
N PRO A 361 9.98 18.89 -28.49
CA PRO A 361 10.39 18.52 -27.14
C PRO A 361 11.88 18.86 -26.93
N VAL A 362 12.18 19.54 -25.83
CA VAL A 362 13.54 19.90 -25.42
C VAL A 362 13.73 19.44 -23.98
N LEU A 363 14.76 18.62 -23.75
CA LEU A 363 15.27 18.37 -22.40
C LEU A 363 16.08 19.60 -21.95
N ARG A 364 15.71 20.16 -20.80
CA ARG A 364 16.42 21.23 -20.10
C ARG A 364 17.07 20.63 -18.85
N ARG A 365 18.41 20.57 -18.80
CA ARG A 365 19.14 20.18 -17.58
C ARG A 365 18.82 21.21 -16.48
N LEU A 366 18.54 20.72 -15.29
CA LEU A 366 18.38 21.52 -14.07
C LEU A 366 19.69 21.48 -13.27
N GLU A 367 19.73 22.15 -12.13
CA GLU A 367 20.86 22.09 -11.21
C GLU A 367 21.08 20.65 -10.70
N ASP A 368 22.33 20.19 -10.71
CA ASP A 368 22.73 18.87 -10.21
C ASP A 368 22.70 18.87 -8.67
N ILE A 369 22.16 17.83 -8.05
CA ILE A 369 22.16 17.69 -6.59
C ILE A 369 23.31 16.75 -6.19
N TYR A 370 24.25 17.25 -5.40
CA TYR A 370 25.42 16.51 -4.92
C TYR A 370 25.14 15.88 -3.55
N SER A 371 25.69 14.69 -3.29
CA SER A 371 25.57 14.02 -1.99
C SER A 371 26.82 13.22 -1.63
N ASP A 372 27.30 13.38 -0.40
CA ASP A 372 28.46 12.64 0.14
C ASP A 372 28.13 11.19 0.53
N ARG A 373 26.88 10.76 0.30
CA ARG A 373 26.38 9.40 0.53
C ARG A 373 25.97 8.75 -0.80
N TYR A 374 26.04 7.42 -0.87
CA TYR A 374 25.66 6.68 -2.06
C TYR A 374 24.13 6.52 -2.13
N VAL A 375 23.53 6.92 -3.25
CA VAL A 375 22.10 6.73 -3.48
C VAL A 375 21.83 5.30 -3.95
N ILE A 376 21.03 4.58 -3.17
CA ILE A 376 20.69 3.15 -3.35
C ILE A 376 19.30 2.97 -3.99
N SER A 377 18.36 3.89 -3.73
CA SER A 377 17.05 3.89 -4.38
C SER A 377 16.51 5.30 -4.61
N VAL A 378 15.61 5.42 -5.59
CA VAL A 378 14.81 6.61 -5.89
C VAL A 378 13.42 6.11 -6.24
N ASP A 379 12.44 6.37 -5.37
CA ASP A 379 11.11 5.75 -5.44
C ASP A 379 10.01 6.81 -5.34
N GLN A 380 8.98 6.74 -6.21
CA GLN A 380 7.79 7.58 -6.07
C GLN A 380 6.83 6.92 -5.07
N ILE A 381 6.67 7.55 -3.89
CA ILE A 381 5.79 7.08 -2.82
C ILE A 381 4.57 8.00 -2.67
N GLU A 382 3.68 7.70 -1.72
CA GLU A 382 2.48 8.49 -1.41
C GLU A 382 1.64 8.85 -2.66
N TYR A 383 1.36 7.86 -3.52
CA TYR A 383 0.60 8.04 -4.77
C TYR A 383 1.25 9.05 -5.75
N GLY A 384 2.58 9.16 -5.74
CA GLY A 384 3.34 10.05 -6.62
C GLY A 384 3.40 11.50 -6.14
N ASN A 385 3.07 11.77 -4.87
CA ASN A 385 3.18 13.08 -4.24
C ASN A 385 4.52 13.31 -3.53
N VAL A 386 5.36 12.28 -3.38
CA VAL A 386 6.67 12.35 -2.72
C VAL A 386 7.68 11.49 -3.49
N VAL A 387 8.90 11.99 -3.65
CA VAL A 387 10.08 11.21 -4.09
C VAL A 387 10.89 10.83 -2.85
N ALA A 388 11.02 9.54 -2.58
CA ALA A 388 11.92 9.03 -1.56
C ALA A 388 13.28 8.72 -2.19
N ILE A 389 14.37 9.18 -1.56
CA ILE A 389 15.75 8.81 -1.92
C ILE A 389 16.37 8.09 -0.73
N THR A 390 16.79 6.85 -0.95
CA THR A 390 17.40 6.00 0.08
C THR A 390 18.91 5.95 -0.12
N TYR A 391 19.66 6.10 0.97
CA TYR A 391 21.13 6.12 0.97
C TYR A 391 21.75 4.84 1.56
N ASP A 392 23.07 4.69 1.45
CA ASP A 392 23.83 3.53 1.96
C ASP A 392 23.93 3.48 3.50
N ASP A 393 23.81 4.63 4.17
CA ASP A 393 23.54 4.72 5.62
C ASP A 393 22.09 4.29 5.97
N SER A 394 21.33 3.80 4.99
CA SER A 394 19.91 3.43 5.09
C SER A 394 18.96 4.56 5.49
N SER A 395 19.41 5.82 5.59
CA SER A 395 18.51 6.96 5.75
C SER A 395 17.65 7.18 4.50
N VAL A 396 16.52 7.87 4.66
CA VAL A 396 15.62 8.23 3.56
C VAL A 396 15.36 9.73 3.63
N SER A 397 15.54 10.43 2.51
CA SER A 397 15.17 11.84 2.36
C SER A 397 14.00 11.97 1.38
N PHE A 398 13.04 12.84 1.71
CA PHE A 398 11.80 13.02 0.96
C PHE A 398 11.78 14.35 0.23
N TYR A 399 11.42 14.33 -1.05
CA TYR A 399 11.41 15.53 -1.90
C TYR A 399 10.07 15.69 -2.62
N ASP A 400 9.65 16.94 -2.84
CA ASP A 400 8.49 17.26 -3.68
C ASP A 400 8.76 16.89 -5.16
N PRO A 401 7.96 16.02 -5.80
CA PRO A 401 8.10 15.68 -7.22
C PRO A 401 7.92 16.86 -8.21
N LYS A 402 7.45 18.03 -7.76
CA LYS A 402 7.24 19.22 -8.60
C LYS A 402 8.40 20.23 -8.52
N THR A 403 9.21 20.22 -7.46
CA THR A 403 10.36 21.14 -7.27
C THR A 403 11.71 20.47 -6.93
N MET A 404 11.72 19.25 -6.40
CA MET A 404 12.80 18.65 -5.60
C MET A 404 13.19 19.49 -4.37
N ALA A 405 12.28 20.29 -3.81
CA ALA A 405 12.46 20.81 -2.46
C ALA A 405 12.43 19.64 -1.47
N LEU A 406 13.35 19.63 -0.50
CA LEU A 406 13.37 18.67 0.61
C LEU A 406 12.22 18.98 1.57
N PHE A 407 11.43 17.98 1.95
CA PHE A 407 10.42 18.12 3.00
C PHE A 407 11.13 18.18 4.37
N ASN A 408 10.97 19.31 5.07
CA ASN A 408 11.58 19.55 6.40
C ASN A 408 10.56 19.47 7.56
N GLY A 409 9.37 18.94 7.29
CA GLY A 409 8.25 18.84 8.25
C GLY A 409 7.09 19.78 7.93
N VAL A 410 6.30 20.11 8.95
CA VAL A 410 5.05 20.87 8.83
C VAL A 410 5.32 22.37 8.65
N ASP A 411 5.49 22.83 7.41
CA ASP A 411 5.58 24.26 7.06
C ASP A 411 4.21 24.99 7.17
N ASP A 412 3.11 24.31 6.83
CA ASP A 412 1.74 24.77 7.04
C ASP A 412 0.88 23.64 7.62
N ALA A 413 0.38 23.85 8.84
CA ALA A 413 -0.50 22.89 9.51
C ALA A 413 -1.96 22.95 9.02
N ASN A 414 -2.35 23.97 8.24
CA ASN A 414 -3.68 24.07 7.65
C ASN A 414 -3.85 23.18 6.40
N THR A 415 -2.76 22.88 5.70
CA THR A 415 -2.78 22.19 4.39
C THR A 415 -1.89 20.94 4.40
N VAL A 416 -2.48 19.79 4.72
CA VAL A 416 -1.77 18.50 4.78
C VAL A 416 -2.02 17.67 3.53
N THR A 417 -0.95 17.34 2.80
CA THR A 417 -0.99 16.60 1.52
C THR A 417 -0.39 15.19 1.58
N GLY A 418 0.40 14.89 2.60
CA GLY A 418 1.08 13.60 2.78
C GLY A 418 1.74 13.43 4.15
N LEU A 419 2.29 12.25 4.40
CA LEU A 419 3.00 11.87 5.62
C LEU A 419 4.37 12.55 5.70
N ALA A 420 5.15 12.57 4.60
CA ALA A 420 6.45 13.24 4.57
C ALA A 420 6.34 14.75 4.88
N GLN A 421 5.35 15.43 4.29
CA GLN A 421 5.04 16.83 4.61
C GLN A 421 4.54 17.00 6.06
N ALA A 422 3.91 15.98 6.63
CA ALA A 422 3.50 15.99 8.04
C ALA A 422 4.65 15.68 9.02
N GLY A 423 5.89 15.49 8.56
CA GLY A 423 7.07 15.25 9.39
C GLY A 423 7.36 13.78 9.72
N PHE A 424 6.63 12.83 9.13
CA PHE A 424 6.94 11.41 9.25
C PHE A 424 8.26 11.09 8.53
N HIS A 425 9.14 10.35 9.20
CA HIS A 425 10.48 10.04 8.69
C HIS A 425 10.93 8.63 9.09
N TYR A 426 11.87 8.05 8.33
CA TYR A 426 12.51 6.80 8.74
C TYR A 426 13.69 7.11 9.66
N ALA A 427 13.64 6.60 10.89
CA ALA A 427 14.78 6.69 11.81
C ALA A 427 16.03 6.00 11.22
N PRO A 428 17.24 6.55 11.44
CA PRO A 428 18.48 5.86 11.10
C PRO A 428 18.62 4.56 11.91
N ASP A 429 18.83 3.45 11.21
CA ASP A 429 19.00 2.13 11.84
C ASP A 429 20.48 1.76 11.89
N ALA A 430 21.05 1.68 13.08
CA ALA A 430 22.45 1.30 13.30
C ALA A 430 22.71 -0.22 13.18
N SER A 431 21.66 -1.04 13.05
CA SER A 431 21.75 -2.51 13.13
C SER A 431 21.73 -3.24 11.78
N GLY A 432 21.29 -2.59 10.70
CA GLY A 432 21.20 -3.21 9.37
C GLY A 432 21.32 -2.22 8.22
N GLN A 433 22.48 -2.20 7.55
CA GLN A 433 22.69 -1.45 6.31
C GLN A 433 22.04 -2.20 5.13
N GLY A 434 20.87 -1.74 4.68
CA GLY A 434 20.12 -2.35 3.58
C GLY A 434 20.74 -2.06 2.21
N GLN A 435 21.00 -3.12 1.43
CA GLN A 435 21.46 -2.99 0.04
C GLN A 435 20.31 -2.77 -0.94
N HIS A 436 19.11 -3.24 -0.61
CA HIS A 436 17.88 -2.98 -1.35
C HIS A 436 16.77 -2.60 -0.38
N VAL A 437 15.85 -1.76 -0.83
CA VAL A 437 14.66 -1.33 -0.08
C VAL A 437 13.41 -1.53 -0.92
N SER A 438 12.26 -1.75 -0.27
CA SER A 438 10.95 -1.55 -0.88
C SER A 438 9.98 -0.99 0.15
N PHE A 439 9.28 0.09 -0.22
CA PHE A 439 8.29 0.75 0.62
C PHE A 439 6.94 0.01 0.59
N SER A 440 6.22 0.09 1.70
CA SER A 440 4.85 -0.40 1.83
C SER A 440 3.88 0.43 0.99
N PRO A 441 2.63 -0.04 0.77
CA PRO A 441 1.73 0.61 -0.19
C PRO A 441 1.30 2.04 0.18
N SER A 442 1.24 2.35 1.47
CA SER A 442 1.03 3.70 2.02
C SER A 442 2.36 4.39 2.37
N ALA A 443 3.50 3.72 2.18
CA ALA A 443 4.86 4.08 2.59
C ALA A 443 5.06 4.34 4.10
N CYS A 444 4.11 3.94 4.95
CA CYS A 444 4.21 3.92 6.41
C CYS A 444 5.30 2.97 6.94
N ALA A 445 5.67 1.96 6.15
CA ALA A 445 6.74 1.02 6.46
C ALA A 445 7.62 0.75 5.23
N ALA A 446 8.79 0.18 5.45
CA ALA A 446 9.68 -0.28 4.40
C ALA A 446 10.36 -1.58 4.84
N VAL A 447 10.71 -2.45 3.89
CA VAL A 447 11.58 -3.60 4.16
C VAL A 447 12.91 -3.38 3.45
N MET A 448 13.98 -3.45 4.24
CA MET A 448 15.37 -3.51 3.77
C MET A 448 15.77 -4.97 3.57
N LEU A 449 16.62 -5.24 2.58
CA LEU A 449 17.34 -6.51 2.38
C LEU A 449 18.84 -6.24 2.51
N ASP A 450 19.51 -6.91 3.44
CA ASP A 450 20.93 -6.72 3.74
C ASP A 450 21.88 -7.64 2.94
N SER A 451 23.19 -7.53 3.20
CA SER A 451 24.23 -8.35 2.56
C SER A 451 24.16 -9.84 2.87
N ASP A 452 23.55 -10.21 3.99
CA ASP A 452 23.41 -11.59 4.46
C ASP A 452 22.04 -12.20 4.04
N GLY A 453 21.26 -11.45 3.25
CA GLY A 453 19.97 -11.87 2.71
C GLY A 453 18.82 -11.82 3.72
N GLN A 454 18.99 -11.11 4.84
CA GLN A 454 17.95 -10.93 5.86
C GLN A 454 17.08 -9.71 5.56
N THR A 455 15.79 -9.81 5.92
CA THR A 455 14.81 -8.74 5.69
C THR A 455 14.48 -7.98 6.97
N HIS A 456 14.82 -6.70 7.04
CA HIS A 456 14.58 -5.84 8.19
C HIS A 456 13.37 -4.92 7.94
N LEU A 457 12.37 -4.99 8.82
CA LEU A 457 11.18 -4.12 8.77
C LEU A 457 11.47 -2.81 9.48
N ARG A 458 11.28 -1.69 8.77
CA ARG A 458 11.32 -0.33 9.34
C ARG A 458 9.96 0.34 9.19
N VAL A 459 9.71 1.30 10.06
CA VAL A 459 8.44 2.03 10.18
C VAL A 459 8.74 3.52 10.21
N MET A 460 7.88 4.36 9.63
CA MET A 460 7.99 5.81 9.79
C MET A 460 7.71 6.21 11.24
N GLU A 461 8.55 7.04 11.83
CA GLU A 461 8.38 7.65 13.15
C GLU A 461 7.90 9.09 13.04
N HIS A 462 7.24 9.59 14.09
CA HIS A 462 6.78 10.97 14.20
C HIS A 462 6.66 11.40 15.67
N SER A 463 6.80 12.70 15.96
CA SER A 463 6.76 13.27 17.31
C SER A 463 5.36 13.39 17.91
N TYR A 464 4.33 13.38 17.05
CA TYR A 464 2.92 13.67 17.39
C TYR A 464 2.74 14.97 18.18
N GLY A 465 3.58 15.97 17.89
CA GLY A 465 3.59 17.27 18.55
C GLY A 465 4.40 17.34 19.85
N ALA A 466 4.94 16.21 20.36
CA ALA A 466 5.76 16.19 21.56
C ALA A 466 7.24 16.47 21.23
N GLU A 467 7.59 17.75 21.04
CA GLU A 467 8.94 18.20 20.67
C GLU A 467 9.52 19.15 21.72
N ASN A 468 10.81 18.96 22.04
CA ASN A 468 11.55 19.82 22.99
C ASN A 468 10.89 19.98 24.38
N GLY A 469 10.05 19.02 24.78
CA GLY A 469 9.29 19.05 26.04
C GLY A 469 8.01 19.91 26.01
N LEU A 470 7.63 20.43 24.85
CA LEU A 470 6.37 21.14 24.62
C LEU A 470 5.43 20.29 23.75
N TYR A 471 4.13 20.57 23.82
CA TYR A 471 3.10 19.89 23.02
C TYR A 471 2.49 20.86 21.99
N ASP A 472 2.59 20.51 20.71
CA ASP A 472 2.03 21.24 19.58
C ASP A 472 0.78 20.52 19.03
N GLU A 473 -0.40 21.07 19.33
CA GLU A 473 -1.69 20.55 18.89
C GLU A 473 -1.88 20.65 17.36
N ASN A 474 -1.21 21.59 16.69
CA ASN A 474 -1.27 21.72 15.23
C ASN A 474 -0.48 20.58 14.56
N LYS A 475 0.71 20.26 15.08
CA LYS A 475 1.50 19.11 14.62
C LYS A 475 0.81 17.79 14.91
N PHE A 476 0.19 17.63 16.09
CA PHE A 476 -0.64 16.46 16.38
C PHE A 476 -1.80 16.33 15.37
N SER A 477 -2.53 17.43 15.13
CA SER A 477 -3.65 17.46 14.18
C SER A 477 -3.21 17.14 12.75
N ALA A 478 -2.08 17.68 12.31
CA ALA A 478 -1.51 17.40 10.99
C ALA A 478 -1.09 15.91 10.83
N ALA A 479 -0.60 15.29 11.90
CA ALA A 479 -0.24 13.87 11.90
C ALA A 479 -1.47 12.94 11.83
N ILE A 480 -2.54 13.25 12.57
CA ILE A 480 -3.80 12.50 12.46
C ILE A 480 -4.45 12.70 11.09
N ALA A 481 -4.38 13.92 10.53
CA ALA A 481 -4.90 14.24 9.21
C ALA A 481 -4.14 13.51 8.08
N SER A 482 -2.81 13.46 8.11
CA SER A 482 -2.00 12.75 7.11
C SER A 482 -2.19 11.23 7.18
N LEU A 483 -2.22 10.63 8.38
CA LEU A 483 -2.57 9.22 8.56
C LEU A 483 -3.98 8.90 8.04
N THR A 484 -4.95 9.78 8.30
CA THR A 484 -6.32 9.60 7.77
C THR A 484 -6.34 9.75 6.25
N LEU A 485 -5.63 10.71 5.68
CA LEU A 485 -5.53 10.91 4.24
C LEU A 485 -4.90 9.69 3.54
N ALA A 486 -3.84 9.11 4.12
CA ALA A 486 -3.24 7.86 3.64
C ALA A 486 -4.26 6.71 3.67
N PHE A 487 -4.98 6.52 4.78
CA PHE A 487 -6.01 5.48 4.92
C PHE A 487 -7.17 5.68 3.94
N CYS A 488 -7.62 6.91 3.72
CA CYS A 488 -8.66 7.25 2.77
C CYS A 488 -8.24 6.98 1.31
N ARG A 489 -6.98 7.28 0.94
CA ARG A 489 -6.41 6.93 -0.37
C ARG A 489 -6.39 5.41 -0.55
N GLY A 490 -5.86 4.65 0.42
CA GLY A 490 -5.86 3.17 0.38
C GLY A 490 -7.27 2.58 0.30
N CYS A 491 -8.22 3.17 1.00
CA CYS A 491 -9.64 2.80 0.93
C CYS A 491 -10.25 3.00 -0.47
N GLY A 492 -9.85 4.04 -1.20
CA GLY A 492 -10.33 4.34 -2.55
C GLY A 492 -9.63 3.59 -3.68
N SER A 493 -8.42 3.05 -3.44
CA SER A 493 -7.59 2.40 -4.46
C SER A 493 -7.54 0.87 -4.38
N GLU A 494 -8.32 0.24 -3.49
CA GLU A 494 -8.26 -1.20 -3.18
C GLU A 494 -6.85 -1.70 -2.78
N VAL A 495 -6.15 -0.87 -2.01
CA VAL A 495 -4.79 -1.12 -1.51
C VAL A 495 -4.84 -1.61 -0.06
N ASN A 496 -3.89 -2.48 0.32
CA ASN A 496 -3.67 -2.94 1.70
C ASN A 496 -3.25 -1.77 2.61
N THR A 497 -3.77 -1.73 3.84
CA THR A 497 -3.54 -0.64 4.82
C THR A 497 -3.00 -1.15 6.17
N ASP A 498 -2.43 -2.36 6.20
CA ASP A 498 -1.85 -2.96 7.40
C ASP A 498 -0.57 -2.22 7.85
N ASP A 499 0.06 -1.49 6.94
CA ASP A 499 1.21 -0.61 7.20
C ASP A 499 0.83 0.67 7.97
N ILE A 500 -0.34 1.23 7.72
CA ILE A 500 -0.92 2.31 8.53
C ILE A 500 -1.27 1.76 9.92
N LEU A 501 -1.93 0.60 9.98
CA LEU A 501 -2.31 -0.07 11.23
C LEU A 501 -1.10 -0.41 12.12
N LEU A 502 0.04 -0.75 11.51
CA LEU A 502 1.33 -0.92 12.19
C LEU A 502 1.75 0.34 12.97
N ILE A 503 1.76 1.52 12.32
CA ILE A 503 2.05 2.81 12.99
C ILE A 503 1.05 3.07 14.12
N LEU A 504 -0.25 2.94 13.83
CA LEU A 504 -1.31 3.24 14.81
C LEU A 504 -1.21 2.41 16.09
N ILE A 505 -0.76 1.15 15.99
CA ILE A 505 -0.57 0.25 17.15
C ILE A 505 0.77 0.51 17.85
N GLN A 506 1.83 0.86 17.12
CA GLN A 506 3.15 1.05 17.71
C GLN A 506 3.36 2.41 18.38
N GLN A 507 2.73 3.48 17.86
CA GLN A 507 3.10 4.87 18.22
C GLN A 507 1.97 5.70 18.83
N LEU A 508 0.70 5.46 18.47
CA LEU A 508 -0.41 6.26 18.98
C LEU A 508 -0.91 5.74 20.33
N SER A 509 -1.19 6.67 21.24
CA SER A 509 -1.95 6.39 22.46
C SER A 509 -3.38 5.95 22.13
N GLN A 510 -4.05 5.29 23.08
CA GLN A 510 -5.43 4.83 22.88
C GLN A 510 -6.40 5.98 22.57
N ASP A 511 -6.19 7.17 23.16
CA ASP A 511 -7.00 8.36 22.85
C ASP A 511 -6.69 8.92 21.46
N ALA A 512 -5.42 8.93 21.03
CA ALA A 512 -5.05 9.32 19.67
C ALA A 512 -5.60 8.36 18.60
N GLN A 513 -5.64 7.05 18.89
CA GLN A 513 -6.33 6.05 18.05
C GLN A 513 -7.84 6.33 17.94
N ILE A 514 -8.49 6.73 19.02
CA ILE A 514 -9.92 7.13 19.02
C ILE A 514 -10.12 8.40 18.18
N THR A 515 -9.24 9.40 18.28
CA THR A 515 -9.26 10.61 17.45
C THR A 515 -9.10 10.25 15.96
N PHE A 516 -8.12 9.40 15.62
CA PHE A 516 -7.92 8.90 14.25
C PHE A 516 -9.17 8.21 13.69
N ILE A 517 -9.81 7.28 14.43
CA ILE A 517 -11.03 6.63 13.92
C ILE A 517 -12.18 7.62 13.78
N ASN A 518 -12.33 8.59 14.70
CA ASN A 518 -13.32 9.64 14.55
C ASN A 518 -13.06 10.52 13.30
N GLU A 519 -11.80 10.72 12.92
CA GLU A 519 -11.40 11.47 11.72
C GLU A 519 -11.60 10.66 10.42
N VAL A 520 -11.28 9.36 10.42
CA VAL A 520 -11.61 8.44 9.31
C VAL A 520 -13.11 8.42 9.01
N TYR A 521 -13.95 8.37 10.05
CA TYR A 521 -15.42 8.51 9.94
C TYR A 521 -15.90 9.98 9.77
N ARG A 522 -14.99 10.94 9.52
CA ARG A 522 -15.30 12.32 9.10
C ARG A 522 -14.90 12.55 7.64
N ALA A 523 -13.74 12.04 7.24
CA ALA A 523 -13.17 12.20 5.91
C ALA A 523 -13.83 11.29 4.85
N LEU A 524 -14.25 10.08 5.20
CA LEU A 524 -14.94 9.17 4.27
C LEU A 524 -16.45 9.44 4.23
N PRO A 525 -17.12 9.33 3.06
CA PRO A 525 -18.55 9.62 2.88
C PRO A 525 -19.46 8.52 3.43
N ILE A 526 -19.26 8.11 4.69
CA ILE A 526 -20.01 7.08 5.39
C ILE A 526 -21.17 7.75 6.14
N ASN A 527 -22.34 7.85 5.48
CA ASN A 527 -23.55 8.27 6.15
C ASN A 527 -23.98 7.22 7.18
N CYS A 528 -23.76 7.50 8.46
CA CYS A 528 -24.04 6.55 9.55
C CYS A 528 -25.55 6.30 9.79
N ASN A 529 -26.45 7.05 9.12
CA ASN A 529 -27.89 6.80 9.16
C ASN A 529 -28.32 5.78 8.07
N PHE A 530 -28.22 4.49 8.39
CA PHE A 530 -28.57 3.42 7.45
C PHE A 530 -30.07 3.09 7.39
N THR A 531 -30.95 3.96 7.87
CA THR A 531 -32.40 3.70 7.78
C THR A 531 -32.94 3.85 6.36
N VAL A 532 -32.35 4.76 5.56
CA VAL A 532 -32.81 5.09 4.19
C VAL A 532 -32.09 4.27 3.11
N GLU A 533 -30.76 4.14 3.16
CA GLU A 533 -29.96 3.56 2.06
C GLU A 533 -29.58 2.07 2.27
N GLN A 534 -30.50 1.26 2.79
CA GLN A 534 -30.23 -0.12 3.23
C GLN A 534 -29.68 -1.04 2.14
N GLU A 535 -30.02 -0.81 0.87
CA GLU A 535 -29.52 -1.62 -0.26
C GLU A 535 -28.05 -1.30 -0.60
N LYS A 536 -27.61 -0.05 -0.40
CA LYS A 536 -26.22 0.36 -0.66
C LYS A 536 -25.26 -0.15 0.41
N LEU A 537 -25.73 -0.30 1.66
CA LEU A 537 -24.94 -0.76 2.81
C LEU A 537 -24.17 -2.07 2.53
N MET A 538 -24.77 -3.00 1.80
CA MET A 538 -24.14 -4.28 1.47
C MET A 538 -22.87 -4.11 0.63
N ASN A 539 -22.93 -3.21 -0.36
CA ASN A 539 -21.87 -3.01 -1.37
C ASN A 539 -21.00 -1.78 -1.08
N HIS A 540 -21.17 -1.12 0.06
CA HIS A 540 -20.41 0.08 0.43
C HIS A 540 -18.91 -0.25 0.61
N PRO A 541 -17.99 0.38 -0.15
CA PRO A 541 -16.57 -0.03 -0.15
C PRO A 541 -15.84 0.29 1.16
N TYR A 542 -16.12 1.45 1.76
CA TYR A 542 -15.35 1.95 2.91
C TYR A 542 -15.76 1.36 4.26
N ILE A 543 -17.05 1.04 4.49
CA ILE A 543 -17.56 0.48 5.76
C ILE A 543 -16.77 -0.74 6.25
N PRO A 544 -16.52 -1.81 5.45
CA PRO A 544 -15.73 -2.95 5.93
C PRO A 544 -14.28 -2.56 6.27
N LYS A 545 -13.69 -1.58 5.59
CA LYS A 545 -12.31 -1.12 5.86
C LYS A 545 -12.26 -0.36 7.20
N CYS A 546 -13.16 0.60 7.42
CA CYS A 546 -13.26 1.36 8.67
C CYS A 546 -13.58 0.49 9.89
N LEU A 547 -14.50 -0.48 9.75
CA LEU A 547 -14.80 -1.44 10.81
C LEU A 547 -13.61 -2.37 11.08
N SER A 548 -12.81 -2.74 10.07
CA SER A 548 -11.66 -3.64 10.23
C SER A 548 -10.52 -2.98 10.98
N ILE A 549 -10.16 -1.73 10.62
CA ILE A 549 -9.10 -1.00 11.34
C ILE A 549 -9.51 -0.71 12.79
N GLN A 550 -10.77 -0.31 13.05
CA GLN A 550 -11.29 -0.14 14.41
C GLN A 550 -11.35 -1.46 15.20
N ALA A 551 -11.72 -2.57 14.56
CA ALA A 551 -11.69 -3.90 15.18
C ALA A 551 -10.26 -4.34 15.50
N ALA A 552 -9.27 -4.01 14.67
CA ALA A 552 -7.88 -4.38 14.87
C ALA A 552 -7.19 -3.57 15.98
N LEU A 553 -7.39 -2.25 16.04
CA LEU A 553 -6.79 -1.38 17.07
C LEU A 553 -7.14 -1.81 18.51
N GLY A 554 -8.34 -2.33 18.73
CA GLY A 554 -8.74 -2.87 20.03
C GLY A 554 -8.48 -4.36 20.23
N PHE A 555 -7.62 -5.00 19.43
CA PHE A 555 -7.14 -6.36 19.65
C PHE A 555 -5.85 -6.37 20.47
N ALA A 556 -5.80 -7.16 21.55
CA ALA A 556 -4.64 -7.24 22.43
C ALA A 556 -3.87 -8.57 22.28
N ASP A 557 -4.57 -9.71 22.31
CA ASP A 557 -4.09 -11.05 21.95
C ASP A 557 -5.30 -12.01 21.85
N LYS A 558 -5.09 -13.28 21.48
CA LYS A 558 -6.18 -14.26 21.32
C LYS A 558 -6.81 -14.73 22.64
N TYR A 559 -6.21 -14.44 23.79
CA TYR A 559 -6.68 -14.89 25.10
C TYR A 559 -7.53 -13.82 25.81
N LYS A 560 -7.06 -12.56 25.76
CA LYS A 560 -7.76 -11.38 26.30
C LYS A 560 -9.01 -11.01 25.46
N PRO A 561 -10.04 -10.39 26.07
CA PRO A 561 -11.13 -9.77 25.32
C PRO A 561 -10.63 -8.55 24.53
N ARG A 562 -11.29 -8.25 23.42
CA ARG A 562 -11.11 -7.00 22.65
C ARG A 562 -11.61 -5.80 23.46
N SER A 563 -11.20 -4.59 23.09
CA SER A 563 -11.83 -3.35 23.59
C SER A 563 -13.33 -3.32 23.25
N PHE A 564 -14.14 -2.58 24.00
CA PHE A 564 -15.60 -2.60 23.80
C PHE A 564 -16.00 -2.09 22.39
N ALA A 565 -15.37 -1.02 21.91
CA ALA A 565 -15.59 -0.50 20.56
C ALA A 565 -15.09 -1.46 19.47
N SER A 566 -13.93 -2.10 19.66
CA SER A 566 -13.46 -3.16 18.75
C SER A 566 -14.40 -4.37 18.72
N SER A 567 -15.00 -4.72 19.87
CA SER A 567 -16.00 -5.79 19.97
C SER A 567 -17.29 -5.45 19.21
N VAL A 568 -17.73 -4.19 19.22
CA VAL A 568 -18.83 -3.70 18.38
C VAL A 568 -18.48 -3.87 16.91
N SER A 569 -17.38 -3.28 16.43
CA SER A 569 -17.05 -3.30 15.00
C SER A 569 -16.70 -4.69 14.46
N TRP A 570 -16.06 -5.55 15.28
CA TRP A 570 -15.89 -6.97 14.99
C TRP A 570 -17.22 -7.71 14.86
N SER A 571 -18.19 -7.44 15.75
CA SER A 571 -19.54 -8.01 15.64
C SER A 571 -20.24 -7.57 14.36
N ILE A 572 -20.13 -6.28 14.00
CA ILE A 572 -20.74 -5.72 12.78
C ILE A 572 -20.10 -6.32 11.52
N LEU A 573 -18.78 -6.55 11.50
CA LEU A 573 -18.12 -7.29 10.41
C LEU A 573 -18.65 -8.71 10.28
N GLN A 574 -18.81 -9.44 11.38
CA GLN A 574 -19.36 -10.80 11.35
C GLN A 574 -20.83 -10.82 10.91
N LEU A 575 -21.63 -9.83 11.33
CA LEU A 575 -23.01 -9.65 10.84
C LEU A 575 -23.05 -9.32 9.35
N ARG A 576 -22.19 -8.42 8.85
CA ARG A 576 -22.07 -8.13 7.41
C ARG A 576 -21.68 -9.37 6.62
N HIS A 577 -20.71 -10.14 7.11
CA HIS A 577 -20.24 -11.35 6.43
C HIS A 577 -21.36 -12.40 6.32
N ALA A 578 -22.10 -12.66 7.40
CA ALA A 578 -23.28 -13.53 7.38
C ALA A 578 -24.40 -12.98 6.46
N ALA A 579 -24.68 -11.67 6.52
CA ALA A 579 -25.65 -10.99 5.67
C ALA A 579 -25.28 -11.02 4.18
N ILE A 580 -24.01 -11.24 3.81
CA ILE A 580 -23.55 -11.46 2.43
C ILE A 580 -23.66 -12.94 2.05
N LEU A 581 -23.16 -13.85 2.90
CA LEU A 581 -23.13 -15.28 2.61
C LEU A 581 -24.52 -15.86 2.31
N TYR A 582 -25.53 -15.53 3.12
CA TYR A 582 -26.87 -16.07 2.93
C TYR A 582 -27.47 -15.66 1.56
N PRO A 583 -27.57 -14.36 1.17
CA PRO A 583 -28.01 -13.98 -0.17
C PRO A 583 -27.19 -14.57 -1.34
N PHE A 584 -25.87 -14.72 -1.21
CA PHE A 584 -25.07 -15.39 -2.26
C PHE A 584 -25.46 -16.85 -2.46
N PHE A 585 -25.74 -17.58 -1.37
CA PHE A 585 -26.27 -18.93 -1.41
C PHE A 585 -27.67 -19.01 -2.09
N PHE A 586 -28.47 -17.93 -2.02
CA PHE A 586 -29.79 -17.86 -2.69
C PHE A 586 -29.79 -17.30 -4.10
N GLN A 587 -28.85 -16.42 -4.49
CA GLN A 587 -28.71 -16.03 -5.90
C GLN A 587 -28.36 -17.25 -6.78
N TYR A 588 -27.64 -18.22 -6.23
CA TYR A 588 -27.41 -19.53 -6.84
C TYR A 588 -28.69 -20.38 -7.01
N ASN A 589 -29.80 -20.03 -6.32
CA ASN A 589 -31.05 -20.78 -6.24
C ASN A 589 -32.33 -20.01 -6.72
N LYS A 590 -32.18 -18.77 -7.23
CA LYS A 590 -33.18 -17.89 -7.92
C LYS A 590 -34.22 -17.11 -7.08
N GLY A 591 -34.61 -15.95 -7.63
CA GLY A 591 -35.97 -15.35 -7.50
C GLY A 591 -36.16 -14.27 -6.43
N ILE A 592 -36.74 -13.11 -6.77
CA ILE A 592 -36.92 -11.95 -5.87
C ILE A 592 -38.33 -11.33 -6.04
N GLN A 593 -39.09 -11.11 -4.94
CA GLN A 593 -39.72 -9.83 -4.53
C GLN A 593 -40.51 -9.94 -3.19
N ALA A 594 -41.16 -8.87 -2.71
CA ALA A 594 -41.35 -8.57 -1.27
C ALA A 594 -42.73 -7.96 -0.85
N GLU A 595 -42.89 -7.58 0.43
CA GLU A 595 -44.14 -7.15 1.13
C GLU A 595 -44.07 -5.73 1.80
N PRO A 596 -45.21 -5.13 2.26
CA PRO A 596 -45.32 -3.78 2.85
C PRO A 596 -45.51 -3.68 4.42
N HIS A 597 -45.69 -2.45 4.97
CA HIS A 597 -45.32 -1.98 6.35
C HIS A 597 -46.48 -1.18 7.08
N ASP A 598 -46.50 -0.66 8.35
CA ASP A 598 -45.52 -0.49 9.48
C ASP A 598 -46.12 -0.33 10.94
N PRO A 599 -47.07 0.59 11.28
CA PRO A 599 -46.91 1.42 12.51
C PRO A 599 -47.90 1.23 13.69
N GLY A 600 -47.57 1.77 14.90
CA GLY A 600 -48.60 2.24 15.87
C GLY A 600 -48.33 2.46 17.40
N TYR A 601 -47.31 3.23 17.83
CA TYR A 601 -47.29 4.04 19.11
C TYR A 601 -47.43 3.28 20.49
N VAL A 602 -47.50 3.83 21.75
CA VAL A 602 -47.23 5.17 22.41
C VAL A 602 -46.92 5.03 23.94
N SER A 603 -46.15 5.97 24.55
CA SER A 603 -46.10 6.44 25.98
C SER A 603 -45.96 5.47 27.20
N ALA A 604 -45.32 5.78 28.34
CA ALA A 604 -44.17 6.64 28.68
C ALA A 604 -43.62 6.35 30.11
N ASP A 605 -42.39 6.85 30.34
CA ASP A 605 -41.87 7.54 31.55
C ASP A 605 -40.50 7.02 32.04
N GLN A 606 -39.58 7.96 32.33
CA GLN A 606 -38.19 7.82 31.85
C GLN A 606 -37.09 8.26 32.84
N GLU A 607 -37.37 9.11 33.82
CA GLU A 607 -36.31 9.93 34.44
C GLU A 607 -35.27 9.16 35.27
N ALA A 608 -35.69 8.18 36.09
CA ALA A 608 -34.79 7.36 36.91
C ALA A 608 -33.91 6.37 36.11
N PHE A 609 -34.16 6.21 34.81
CA PHE A 609 -33.48 5.22 33.96
C PHE A 609 -32.23 5.81 33.27
N SER A 610 -32.27 7.10 32.95
CA SER A 610 -31.27 7.82 32.15
C SER A 610 -29.86 7.81 32.74
N GLN A 611 -29.69 7.77 34.07
CA GLN A 611 -28.36 7.76 34.69
C GLN A 611 -27.68 6.39 34.62
N LYS A 612 -28.43 5.28 34.74
CA LYS A 612 -27.85 3.93 34.75
C LYS A 612 -27.39 3.45 33.38
N LEU A 613 -27.95 3.99 32.29
CA LEU A 613 -27.51 3.66 30.93
C LEU A 613 -26.18 4.27 30.51
N LYS A 614 -25.79 5.42 31.08
CA LYS A 614 -24.51 6.08 30.73
C LYS A 614 -23.27 5.24 31.05
N THR A 615 -23.42 4.17 31.84
CA THR A 615 -22.36 3.21 32.21
C THR A 615 -22.66 1.77 31.75
N THR A 616 -23.71 1.54 30.96
CA THR A 616 -24.14 0.19 30.54
C THR A 616 -23.46 -0.25 29.24
N ASN A 617 -22.27 -0.85 29.35
CA ASN A 617 -21.52 -1.42 28.23
C ASN A 617 -22.11 -2.77 27.76
N SER A 618 -23.28 -2.74 27.14
CA SER A 618 -23.95 -3.93 26.59
C SER A 618 -23.77 -4.04 25.07
N LEU A 619 -22.93 -4.98 24.63
CA LEU A 619 -22.65 -5.22 23.20
C LEU A 619 -23.92 -5.51 22.40
N ALA A 620 -24.78 -6.39 22.93
CA ALA A 620 -26.07 -6.72 22.32
C ALA A 620 -26.98 -5.48 22.20
N LEU A 621 -26.92 -4.54 23.16
CA LEU A 621 -27.71 -3.32 23.09
C LEU A 621 -27.17 -2.33 22.04
N ILE A 622 -25.85 -2.15 21.91
CA ILE A 622 -25.28 -1.33 20.84
C ILE A 622 -25.64 -1.91 19.46
N ILE A 623 -25.55 -3.24 19.30
CA ILE A 623 -25.95 -3.97 18.09
C ILE A 623 -27.46 -3.81 17.78
N LEU A 624 -28.31 -3.71 18.79
CA LEU A 624 -29.75 -3.45 18.63
C LEU A 624 -30.10 -1.96 18.46
N LEU A 625 -29.23 -1.04 18.86
CA LEU A 625 -29.46 0.40 18.70
C LEU A 625 -28.93 0.94 17.38
N SER A 626 -27.80 0.45 16.85
CA SER A 626 -27.27 0.95 15.58
C SER A 626 -28.12 0.50 14.40
N SER A 627 -28.38 1.42 13.48
CA SER A 627 -29.08 1.19 12.21
C SER A 627 -28.33 0.22 11.30
N MET A 628 -26.99 0.27 11.30
CA MET A 628 -26.14 -0.58 10.45
C MET A 628 -26.26 -2.06 10.82
N SER A 629 -26.11 -2.38 12.10
CA SER A 629 -26.21 -3.74 12.62
C SER A 629 -27.62 -4.30 12.55
N ARG A 630 -28.65 -3.48 12.84
CA ARG A 630 -30.06 -3.85 12.62
C ARG A 630 -30.36 -4.19 11.17
N ALA A 631 -29.83 -3.42 10.21
CA ALA A 631 -29.98 -3.73 8.80
C ALA A 631 -29.36 -5.09 8.44
N PHE A 632 -28.11 -5.37 8.86
CA PHE A 632 -27.50 -6.69 8.65
C PHE A 632 -28.29 -7.83 9.33
N LEU A 633 -28.79 -7.64 10.55
CA LEU A 633 -29.64 -8.61 11.24
C LEU A 633 -30.93 -8.90 10.45
N ARG A 634 -31.58 -7.88 9.88
CA ARG A 634 -32.75 -8.06 9.01
C ARG A 634 -32.40 -8.75 7.68
N PHE A 635 -31.22 -8.50 7.09
CA PHE A 635 -30.75 -9.26 5.93
C PHE A 635 -30.48 -10.74 6.27
N ILE A 636 -29.89 -11.02 7.44
CA ILE A 636 -29.70 -12.39 7.94
C ILE A 636 -31.06 -13.08 8.09
N CYS A 637 -32.05 -12.47 8.76
CA CYS A 637 -33.35 -13.10 8.97
C CYS A 637 -34.09 -13.41 7.65
N ARG A 638 -34.07 -12.48 6.70
CA ARG A 638 -34.56 -12.71 5.32
C ARG A 638 -33.86 -13.90 4.65
N GLY A 639 -32.54 -14.02 4.81
CA GLY A 639 -31.75 -15.15 4.32
C GLY A 639 -32.13 -16.47 5.00
N LEU A 640 -32.21 -16.51 6.33
CA LEU A 640 -32.57 -17.71 7.08
C LEU A 640 -33.98 -18.20 6.74
N ARG A 641 -34.95 -17.27 6.58
CA ARG A 641 -36.30 -17.58 6.08
C ARG A 641 -36.27 -18.21 4.68
N GLY A 642 -35.32 -17.77 3.84
CA GLY A 642 -35.05 -18.32 2.52
C GLY A 642 -34.56 -19.78 2.51
N ILE A 643 -33.98 -20.29 3.61
CA ILE A 643 -33.45 -21.68 3.67
C ILE A 643 -34.58 -22.70 3.45
N HIS A 644 -35.69 -22.62 4.18
CA HIS A 644 -36.79 -23.60 4.04
C HIS A 644 -37.49 -23.51 2.67
N ALA A 645 -37.61 -22.30 2.11
CA ALA A 645 -38.13 -22.08 0.76
C ALA A 645 -37.17 -22.60 -0.33
N GLY A 646 -35.85 -22.51 -0.11
CA GLY A 646 -34.84 -23.12 -0.96
C GLY A 646 -34.90 -24.65 -0.90
N TYR A 647 -34.91 -25.25 0.29
CA TYR A 647 -34.94 -26.71 0.47
C TYR A 647 -36.12 -27.38 -0.26
N THR A 648 -37.30 -26.76 -0.24
CA THR A 648 -38.51 -27.29 -0.87
C THR A 648 -38.52 -27.18 -2.39
N ASN A 649 -37.79 -26.22 -2.98
CA ASN A 649 -37.76 -25.96 -4.42
C ASN A 649 -36.46 -26.42 -5.12
N ALA A 650 -35.40 -26.71 -4.37
CA ALA A 650 -34.10 -27.06 -4.93
C ALA A 650 -34.04 -28.53 -5.38
N SER A 651 -33.60 -28.77 -6.62
CA SER A 651 -33.41 -30.10 -7.22
C SER A 651 -32.11 -30.77 -6.73
N LEU A 652 -32.00 -30.99 -5.41
CA LEU A 652 -30.83 -31.57 -4.75
C LEU A 652 -30.90 -33.10 -4.73
N GLY A 653 -29.81 -33.75 -5.16
CA GLY A 653 -29.58 -35.18 -5.08
C GLY A 653 -28.51 -35.55 -4.05
N GLY A 654 -28.53 -36.80 -3.58
CA GLY A 654 -27.49 -37.38 -2.71
C GLY A 654 -27.17 -36.55 -1.46
N ASP A 655 -25.88 -36.51 -1.11
CA ASP A 655 -25.36 -35.91 0.12
C ASP A 655 -25.69 -34.41 0.24
N SER A 656 -25.79 -33.69 -0.88
CA SER A 656 -26.18 -32.26 -0.87
C SER A 656 -27.59 -32.05 -0.32
N ARG A 657 -28.49 -33.03 -0.46
CA ARG A 657 -29.83 -32.98 0.15
C ARG A 657 -29.79 -33.30 1.64
N LEU A 658 -28.91 -34.20 2.08
CA LEU A 658 -28.69 -34.51 3.50
C LEU A 658 -28.13 -33.29 4.23
N GLN A 659 -27.07 -32.67 3.70
CA GLN A 659 -26.46 -31.46 4.26
C GLN A 659 -27.45 -30.29 4.34
N TYR A 660 -28.31 -30.11 3.34
CA TYR A 660 -29.36 -29.08 3.40
C TYR A 660 -30.42 -29.40 4.47
N ALA A 661 -30.80 -30.68 4.62
CA ALA A 661 -31.72 -31.10 5.67
C ALA A 661 -31.14 -30.89 7.08
N GLU A 662 -29.84 -31.13 7.29
CA GLU A 662 -29.13 -30.81 8.53
C GLU A 662 -29.16 -29.31 8.84
N ILE A 663 -28.99 -28.45 7.83
CA ILE A 663 -29.13 -26.99 7.99
C ILE A 663 -30.55 -26.61 8.40
N CYS A 664 -31.59 -27.16 7.75
CA CYS A 664 -32.99 -26.93 8.17
C CYS A 664 -33.23 -27.39 9.62
N GLN A 665 -32.78 -28.59 9.98
CA GLN A 665 -32.93 -29.12 11.34
C GLN A 665 -32.21 -28.24 12.38
N ALA A 666 -31.06 -27.64 12.04
CA ALA A 666 -30.37 -26.70 12.90
C ALA A 666 -31.14 -25.37 13.11
N LEU A 667 -31.97 -24.95 12.15
CA LEU A 667 -32.87 -23.80 12.30
C LEU A 667 -34.10 -24.15 13.15
N ASP A 668 -34.72 -25.30 12.89
CA ASP A 668 -35.88 -25.79 13.66
C ASP A 668 -35.53 -26.03 15.14
N ALA A 669 -34.27 -26.36 15.43
CA ALA A 669 -33.73 -26.51 16.78
C ALA A 669 -33.31 -25.19 17.48
N THR A 670 -33.54 -24.01 16.87
CA THR A 670 -33.13 -22.73 17.47
C THR A 670 -33.99 -22.35 18.71
N PRO A 671 -33.38 -21.92 19.83
CA PRO A 671 -34.13 -21.50 21.04
C PRO A 671 -35.08 -20.31 20.87
N ALA A 672 -34.94 -19.54 19.78
CA ALA A 672 -35.81 -18.43 19.41
C ALA A 672 -36.12 -18.53 17.92
N ARG A 673 -37.39 -18.78 17.58
CA ARG A 673 -37.84 -18.92 16.19
C ARG A 673 -37.62 -17.62 15.41
N ILE A 674 -37.31 -17.73 14.11
CA ILE A 674 -36.91 -16.60 13.26
C ILE A 674 -38.00 -15.51 13.20
N ASP A 675 -39.27 -15.90 13.10
CA ASP A 675 -40.42 -14.98 13.08
C ASP A 675 -40.56 -14.17 14.39
N VAL A 676 -40.28 -14.79 15.53
CA VAL A 676 -40.27 -14.14 16.86
C VAL A 676 -39.11 -13.13 16.94
N TYR A 677 -37.96 -13.46 16.36
CA TYR A 677 -36.80 -12.57 16.32
C TYR A 677 -36.99 -11.42 15.30
N GLU A 678 -37.64 -11.63 14.17
CA GLU A 678 -38.01 -10.55 13.24
C GLU A 678 -39.03 -9.59 13.88
N LYS A 679 -40.06 -10.11 14.56
CA LYS A 679 -41.00 -9.33 15.37
C LYS A 679 -40.31 -8.51 16.47
N PHE A 680 -39.27 -9.07 17.11
CA PHE A 680 -38.42 -8.35 18.05
C PHE A 680 -37.68 -7.17 17.36
N LEU A 681 -36.98 -7.43 16.25
CA LEU A 681 -36.26 -6.39 15.50
C LEU A 681 -37.19 -5.27 15.02
N SER A 682 -38.41 -5.59 14.55
CA SER A 682 -39.40 -4.59 14.15
C SER A 682 -39.86 -3.70 15.31
N ALA A 683 -40.06 -4.27 16.49
CA ALA A 683 -40.40 -3.50 17.69
C ALA A 683 -39.23 -2.62 18.18
N VAL A 684 -37.98 -3.09 18.04
CA VAL A 684 -36.77 -2.31 18.29
C VAL A 684 -36.63 -1.14 17.29
N ASP A 685 -36.86 -1.39 15.99
CA ASP A 685 -36.84 -0.37 14.94
C ASP A 685 -37.87 0.74 15.24
N SER A 686 -39.11 0.39 15.62
CA SER A 686 -40.13 1.36 16.03
C SER A 686 -39.77 2.11 17.31
N ALA A 687 -39.19 1.46 18.32
CA ALA A 687 -38.73 2.12 19.54
C ALA A 687 -37.65 3.18 19.26
N VAL A 688 -36.67 2.86 18.40
CA VAL A 688 -35.62 3.80 17.99
C VAL A 688 -36.17 4.93 17.10
N ARG A 689 -37.08 4.61 16.17
CA ARG A 689 -37.75 5.60 15.31
C ARG A 689 -38.53 6.63 16.13
N HIS A 690 -39.30 6.17 17.13
CA HIS A 690 -40.03 7.05 18.05
C HIS A 690 -39.09 7.88 18.94
N ALA A 691 -37.95 7.33 19.38
CA ALA A 691 -36.97 8.06 20.18
C ALA A 691 -36.32 9.22 19.41
N TYR A 692 -35.87 8.99 18.17
CA TYR A 692 -35.36 10.06 17.31
C TYR A 692 -36.44 11.09 16.98
N HIS A 693 -37.64 10.65 16.59
CA HIS A 693 -38.73 11.58 16.25
C HIS A 693 -39.18 12.44 17.45
N GLY A 694 -39.31 11.85 18.64
CA GLY A 694 -39.65 12.57 19.87
C GLY A 694 -38.59 13.57 20.35
N ALA A 695 -37.35 13.42 19.89
CA ALA A 695 -36.26 14.38 20.12
C ALA A 695 -36.07 15.38 18.95
N GLY A 696 -36.89 15.33 17.89
CA GLY A 696 -36.79 16.19 16.73
C GLY A 696 -35.70 15.81 15.71
N PHE A 697 -35.10 14.62 15.80
CA PHE A 697 -34.02 14.18 14.92
C PHE A 697 -34.57 13.65 13.58
N GLY A 698 -34.39 14.45 12.52
CA GLY A 698 -34.54 14.05 11.13
C GLY A 698 -33.32 13.28 10.61
N ASP A 699 -33.28 13.05 9.30
CA ASP A 699 -32.22 12.24 8.68
C ASP A 699 -30.86 12.95 8.57
N THR A 700 -30.84 14.28 8.76
CA THR A 700 -29.64 15.13 8.86
C THR A 700 -28.99 15.08 10.24
N GLU A 701 -29.74 14.91 11.33
CA GLU A 701 -29.20 14.91 12.70
C GLU A 701 -28.83 13.51 13.18
N ARG A 702 -29.50 12.45 12.68
CA ARG A 702 -29.25 11.04 13.02
C ARG A 702 -27.80 10.53 12.83
N PRO A 703 -27.02 10.95 11.82
CA PRO A 703 -25.68 10.42 11.59
C PRO A 703 -24.72 10.63 12.77
N GLY A 704 -24.87 11.71 13.55
CA GLY A 704 -24.05 11.96 14.74
C GLY A 704 -24.24 10.92 15.84
N PRO A 705 -25.47 10.73 16.39
CA PRO A 705 -25.78 9.67 17.33
C PRO A 705 -25.46 8.25 16.82
N GLU A 706 -25.68 7.96 15.53
CA GLU A 706 -25.31 6.66 14.95
C GLU A 706 -23.78 6.48 14.89
N LYS A 707 -23.00 7.52 14.60
CA LYS A 707 -21.53 7.50 14.68
C LYS A 707 -21.04 7.28 16.12
N GLU A 708 -21.67 7.86 17.12
CA GLU A 708 -21.32 7.68 18.54
C GLU A 708 -21.54 6.22 19.01
N LEU A 709 -22.59 5.55 18.53
CA LEU A 709 -22.81 4.11 18.73
C LEU A 709 -21.73 3.24 18.06
N LEU A 710 -21.33 3.60 16.84
CA LEU A 710 -20.41 2.81 16.02
C LEU A 710 -18.94 2.98 16.43
N VAL A 711 -18.49 4.22 16.58
CA VAL A 711 -17.08 4.58 16.81
C VAL A 711 -16.72 4.48 18.29
N ASN A 712 -17.50 5.16 19.14
CA ASN A 712 -17.20 5.31 20.57
C ASN A 712 -17.94 4.28 21.45
N ALA A 713 -18.83 3.47 20.86
CA ALA A 713 -19.64 2.44 21.52
C ALA A 713 -20.46 2.94 22.72
N ARG A 714 -20.89 4.21 22.67
CA ARG A 714 -21.66 4.88 23.73
C ARG A 714 -23.11 5.06 23.29
N ILE A 715 -24.05 4.92 24.23
CA ILE A 715 -25.48 5.13 23.98
C ILE A 715 -25.77 6.64 23.97
N PRO A 716 -26.20 7.24 22.84
CA PRO A 716 -26.51 8.66 22.78
C PRO A 716 -27.72 9.01 23.65
N PRO A 717 -27.79 10.22 24.26
CA PRO A 717 -28.91 10.62 25.11
C PRO A 717 -30.29 10.48 24.45
N VAL A 718 -30.39 10.75 23.14
CA VAL A 718 -31.63 10.60 22.35
C VAL A 718 -32.17 9.16 22.33
N LEU A 719 -31.31 8.13 22.45
CA LEU A 719 -31.74 6.72 22.41
C LEU A 719 -32.12 6.13 23.78
N VAL A 720 -31.94 6.88 24.88
CA VAL A 720 -32.34 6.44 26.23
C VAL A 720 -33.82 6.05 26.29
N ALA A 721 -34.69 6.75 25.55
CA ALA A 721 -36.10 6.41 25.41
C ALA A 721 -36.31 5.03 24.77
N ALA A 722 -35.64 4.75 23.64
CA ALA A 722 -35.73 3.48 22.94
C ALA A 722 -35.29 2.31 23.83
N VAL A 723 -34.18 2.46 24.56
CA VAL A 723 -33.70 1.43 25.49
C VAL A 723 -34.71 1.16 26.62
N SER A 724 -35.44 2.19 27.07
CA SER A 724 -36.48 2.03 28.11
C SER A 724 -37.62 1.16 27.58
N THR A 725 -38.13 1.47 26.39
CA THR A 725 -39.12 0.66 25.66
C THR A 725 -38.64 -0.78 25.47
N ILE A 726 -37.40 -0.97 24.98
CA ILE A 726 -36.83 -2.30 24.71
C ILE A 726 -36.78 -3.17 25.99
N LEU A 727 -36.28 -2.63 27.10
CA LEU A 727 -36.12 -3.42 28.34
C LEU A 727 -37.42 -3.56 29.15
N ARG A 728 -38.34 -2.59 29.09
CA ARG A 728 -39.59 -2.58 29.88
C ARG A 728 -40.80 -3.16 29.16
N GLN A 729 -40.85 -3.08 27.83
CA GLN A 729 -42.00 -3.51 27.03
C GLN A 729 -41.61 -4.64 26.07
N THR A 730 -40.62 -4.42 25.20
CA THR A 730 -40.32 -5.35 24.10
C THR A 730 -39.78 -6.70 24.59
N VAL A 731 -38.69 -6.72 25.37
CA VAL A 731 -38.10 -7.98 25.88
C VAL A 731 -39.06 -8.74 26.82
N PRO A 732 -39.83 -8.08 27.71
CA PRO A 732 -40.89 -8.75 28.45
C PRO A 732 -41.98 -9.39 27.59
N GLY A 733 -42.36 -8.79 26.46
CA GLY A 733 -43.36 -9.34 25.53
C GLY A 733 -42.95 -10.68 24.89
N LEU A 734 -41.65 -10.94 24.72
CA LEU A 734 -41.14 -12.17 24.09
C LEU A 734 -41.09 -13.38 25.05
N LYS A 735 -41.33 -13.20 26.36
CA LYS A 735 -41.06 -14.22 27.40
C LYS A 735 -41.83 -15.54 27.25
N SER A 736 -42.93 -15.53 26.49
CA SER A 736 -43.80 -16.67 26.16
C SER A 736 -43.53 -17.28 24.78
N GLU A 737 -42.74 -16.63 23.93
CA GLU A 737 -42.50 -17.04 22.53
C GLU A 737 -41.09 -17.62 22.30
N VAL A 738 -40.29 -17.73 23.36
CA VAL A 738 -38.85 -18.04 23.33
C VAL A 738 -38.46 -18.98 24.46
N ASP A 739 -37.63 -20.01 24.19
CA ASP A 739 -37.07 -20.87 25.24
C ASP A 739 -35.90 -20.16 25.94
N ARG A 740 -36.25 -19.49 27.04
CA ARG A 740 -35.32 -18.78 27.92
C ARG A 740 -34.31 -19.72 28.61
N MET A 741 -34.65 -20.99 28.81
CA MET A 741 -33.76 -21.96 29.46
C MET A 741 -32.73 -22.49 28.47
N ALA A 742 -33.15 -22.83 27.25
CA ALA A 742 -32.23 -23.20 26.19
C ALA A 742 -31.28 -22.04 25.83
N ILE A 743 -31.76 -20.80 25.71
CA ILE A 743 -30.89 -19.62 25.53
C ILE A 743 -29.87 -19.49 26.67
N TYR A 744 -30.29 -19.66 27.93
CA TYR A 744 -29.38 -19.47 29.06
C TYR A 744 -28.31 -20.57 29.19
N MET A 745 -28.64 -21.81 28.79
CA MET A 745 -27.77 -22.98 28.97
C MET A 745 -26.89 -23.32 27.75
N HIS A 746 -27.14 -22.73 26.58
CA HIS A 746 -26.40 -23.05 25.35
C HIS A 746 -24.97 -22.49 25.34
N ASP A 747 -24.05 -23.21 24.69
CA ASP A 747 -22.62 -22.83 24.64
C ASP A 747 -22.32 -21.82 23.53
N TYR A 748 -22.30 -20.54 23.89
CA TYR A 748 -21.92 -19.45 22.99
C TYR A 748 -20.44 -19.03 23.10
N SER A 749 -19.61 -19.73 23.88
CA SER A 749 -18.21 -19.35 24.10
C SER A 749 -17.35 -19.33 22.82
N TRP A 750 -17.77 -20.06 21.78
CA TRP A 750 -17.15 -20.04 20.45
C TRP A 750 -17.27 -18.69 19.72
N LEU A 751 -18.23 -17.84 20.09
CA LEU A 751 -18.35 -16.48 19.55
C LEU A 751 -17.26 -15.54 20.09
N GLY A 752 -16.58 -15.91 21.18
CA GLY A 752 -15.46 -15.15 21.76
C GLY A 752 -15.84 -13.85 22.48
N PHE A 753 -17.08 -13.36 22.37
CA PHE A 753 -17.56 -12.11 22.99
C PHE A 753 -17.61 -12.13 24.52
N GLY A 754 -17.63 -13.32 25.15
CA GLY A 754 -17.71 -13.46 26.60
C GLY A 754 -16.40 -13.13 27.31
N SER A 755 -16.49 -12.33 28.39
CA SER A 755 -15.42 -12.12 29.37
C SER A 755 -15.41 -13.16 30.49
N ASP A 756 -16.29 -14.15 30.42
CA ASP A 756 -16.41 -15.24 31.38
C ASP A 756 -15.31 -16.32 31.19
N LEU A 757 -15.10 -17.12 32.24
CA LEU A 757 -14.06 -18.15 32.27
C LEU A 757 -14.26 -19.27 31.24
N ARG A 758 -15.51 -19.60 30.84
CA ARG A 758 -15.77 -20.62 29.81
C ARG A 758 -15.34 -20.11 28.44
N SER A 759 -15.63 -18.84 28.14
CA SER A 759 -15.19 -18.16 26.92
C SER A 759 -13.68 -17.96 26.88
N GLU A 760 -13.03 -17.68 28.02
CA GLU A 760 -11.57 -17.63 28.09
C GLU A 760 -10.92 -19.01 27.89
N LEU A 761 -11.42 -20.05 28.59
CA LEU A 761 -10.95 -21.43 28.41
C LEU A 761 -11.15 -21.93 26.98
N TYR A 762 -12.26 -21.56 26.33
CA TYR A 762 -12.49 -21.86 24.91
C TYR A 762 -11.38 -21.23 24.06
N ARG A 763 -11.16 -19.90 24.18
CA ARG A 763 -10.11 -19.18 23.43
C ARG A 763 -8.70 -19.74 23.67
N ARG A 764 -8.42 -20.25 24.87
CA ARG A 764 -7.13 -20.87 25.24
C ARG A 764 -6.94 -22.28 24.69
N THR A 765 -8.01 -23.06 24.50
CA THR A 765 -7.92 -24.51 24.21
C THR A 765 -8.38 -24.91 22.80
N ARG A 766 -8.99 -23.99 22.04
CA ARG A 766 -9.56 -24.27 20.72
C ARG A 766 -9.25 -23.14 19.75
N GLU A 767 -8.61 -23.46 18.64
CA GLU A 767 -8.63 -22.60 17.45
C GLU A 767 -9.86 -22.94 16.61
N VAL A 768 -10.40 -21.95 15.90
CA VAL A 768 -11.68 -22.04 15.19
C VAL A 768 -11.48 -21.71 13.72
N ASP A 769 -11.98 -22.58 12.84
CA ASP A 769 -12.01 -22.35 11.39
C ASP A 769 -12.87 -21.09 11.14
N ILE A 770 -12.26 -20.03 10.61
CA ILE A 770 -12.94 -18.73 10.46
C ILE A 770 -14.10 -18.77 9.47
N ILE A 771 -14.14 -19.76 8.58
CA ILE A 771 -15.21 -19.98 7.59
C ILE A 771 -16.28 -20.89 8.17
N LYS A 772 -15.91 -22.08 8.65
CA LYS A 772 -16.83 -23.11 9.15
C LYS A 772 -17.37 -22.85 10.56
N LYS A 773 -16.72 -21.94 11.31
CA LYS A 773 -16.99 -21.62 12.73
C LYS A 773 -16.91 -22.82 13.69
N THR A 774 -16.22 -23.89 13.28
CA THR A 774 -16.00 -25.10 14.08
C THR A 774 -14.58 -25.14 14.65
N PRO A 775 -14.35 -25.82 15.80
CA PRO A 775 -13.01 -26.04 16.32
C PRO A 775 -12.14 -26.80 15.31
N ILE A 776 -10.97 -26.25 14.99
CA ILE A 776 -9.91 -26.96 14.29
C ILE A 776 -9.39 -28.02 15.25
N ARG A 777 -9.45 -29.29 14.85
CA ARG A 777 -8.73 -30.36 15.57
C ARG A 777 -7.24 -30.11 15.37
N MET A 778 -6.55 -29.63 16.39
CA MET A 778 -5.09 -29.62 16.41
C MET A 778 -4.60 -31.06 16.28
N THR A 779 -4.09 -31.40 15.10
CA THR A 779 -3.30 -32.61 14.91
C THR A 779 -2.00 -32.36 15.66
N ILE A 780 -1.89 -32.89 16.89
CA ILE A 780 -0.64 -32.85 17.64
C ILE A 780 0.39 -33.59 16.77
N ALA A 781 1.36 -32.86 16.24
CA ALA A 781 2.51 -33.46 15.60
C ALA A 781 3.22 -34.31 16.65
N GLN A 782 3.16 -35.63 16.52
CA GLN A 782 4.00 -36.53 17.29
C GLN A 782 5.44 -36.24 16.87
N GLY A 783 6.26 -35.80 17.82
CA GLY A 783 7.59 -35.27 17.52
C GLY A 783 8.52 -36.33 16.96
N SER A 784 9.30 -35.91 15.96
CA SER A 784 10.48 -36.60 15.41
C SER A 784 11.54 -35.54 15.08
#